data_AF-A0A3N4ZBI7-F1
#
_entry.id   AF-A0A3N4ZBI7-F1
#
_cell.length_a   1.000
_cell.length_b   1.000
_cell.length_c   1.000
_cell.angle_alpha   90.00
_cell.angle_beta   90.00
_cell.angle_gamma   90.00
#
_symmetry.space_group_name_H-M   'P 1'
#
loop_
_entity.id
_entity.type
_entity.pdbx_description
1 polymer ?
#
loop_
_entity_poly.entity_id
_entity_poly.type
_entity_poly.pdbx_seq_one_letter_code
_entity_poly.pdbx_strand_id
1 'polypeptide(L)'
;MSRPYRRRGTPAAAVAVLALAAGGLLSPSAAAQDTAAAPAPAVTSAGPELHVDDPSIDWRELVVDGDDVERRPDGTPYNVFGGFGSVSCNNTGKLLLDYKEENPDAYWSIMRLLFDPVDGAGLAHIKVELGADSNTSSGAEPATKRSAGEPANVLRGAGFHFIADALTINPDIETEILRWGEPSWTGNDPAKRYQWYKETIDAAYDTYGVELDWVSPSQNEVRRDTYQDAELRWTVQFAKWLERDALAADARFDYSQIKIIALDSYREGDRIAGKILADPEALEQIDALGYHYDIVGGPNVTRLNKEFGKPILYSEGVAPMIDPQYRVNAEPERGGVGGAVGAADIADRFINAYRWSGAGDDPAHMTTFLFQPAVGAMYEGTQYSPKHLIRASDPWSGYWEGDIGIATVRHFHQFAEHGWEYIEGATGGDGTKGDGGTNVDTSTRTVMTLRTPASADGEPELTQVHANNTATARYFEVKVADLGESGRPLHAWETTGPEAGEAYDADYFQNVGHYAPVRTETIDGTEHDVYRVKVEPYSILTLSTLPHGTDGTTREYTPGDYASEADDEILSLPYRDNFEYDDYPAAVVNGTKLSYVERRGGTPRYTADQDGAFEVVRTGRRWHRNNVLQQQIHAENRGFTWNVWGDGRQDILQSAAPSTVLGDHRWADYRATVDFRLDDVMRDESLANFAGLGVRQVYARGGDQATYATRVHADGTWELRKLDTVVASGTLDGFDPGAWHKLSVEARENVITARLDGDLLKQWVDPAANPVLAGRVSLVSGFYNTQYDNLAITPIKGQAWKSEKLDDSDERVSYPDGARFAQSGFAHFNRTLHVLTAGQSAELDFTGTGLNLFGATGAATIEVEIDGRPPRTEQVGAAGTRETSYWLRGLKQRRHTVTVRVISGTFTLDGVDVLAGGAKVRDVAPEDRPVALVDPVSRTATAVGQTPELPATLAATSEAGTTIDAAVDWFLPAGAFDEPYSMVRIDGTFRNDPSLRISTIVEVVPEGLVYFVDANAPAVGGGAAYPAIQAYADARGDGLRNGEPDAVWSDDAGWGRAAPYSGKGPLNTNPYDKMRETGYYTSGTGQPLDYRLTLPAGEYTLSSGHTEWWNPGNGRSRRMATSVSWTGADGAAHSVPLGSVAFPNGSSGRSEVLTGSFTLPEETVVTFRVANDGGTEAPVLSWLAVAAG
;
A
#
# COMPACT_ATOMS: atom_id res chain seq x y z
N MET A 1 -10.94 -50.11 -23.20
CA MET A 1 -11.26 -50.18 -24.65
C MET A 1 -11.99 -48.90 -25.00
N SER A 2 -11.23 -47.88 -25.38
CA SER A 2 -11.70 -46.49 -25.44
C SER A 2 -11.37 -45.94 -26.83
N ARG A 3 -12.39 -45.52 -27.57
CA ARG A 3 -12.26 -44.84 -28.87
C ARG A 3 -12.21 -43.33 -28.63
N PRO A 4 -11.39 -42.54 -29.35
CA PRO A 4 -11.47 -41.09 -29.31
C PRO A 4 -12.57 -40.60 -30.27
N TYR A 5 -13.41 -39.69 -29.79
CA TYR A 5 -14.44 -39.02 -30.58
C TYR A 5 -13.85 -37.73 -31.18
N ARG A 6 -13.63 -37.72 -32.50
CA ARG A 6 -13.44 -36.49 -33.29
C ARG A 6 -14.76 -35.72 -33.34
N ARG A 7 -14.81 -34.50 -32.81
CA ARG A 7 -15.90 -33.55 -33.11
C ARG A 7 -15.74 -33.00 -34.53
N ARG A 8 -16.84 -33.04 -35.29
CA ARG A 8 -16.97 -32.56 -36.67
C ARG A 8 -17.20 -31.05 -36.66
N GLY A 9 -16.51 -30.34 -37.55
CA GLY A 9 -16.77 -28.94 -37.86
C GLY A 9 -18.14 -28.70 -38.50
N THR A 10 -18.63 -27.47 -38.33
CA THR A 10 -19.75 -26.89 -39.09
C THR A 10 -19.39 -25.45 -39.50
N PRO A 11 -20.04 -24.89 -40.54
CA PRO A 11 -19.34 -24.20 -41.62
C PRO A 11 -19.31 -22.67 -41.49
N ALA A 12 -18.28 -22.08 -42.11
CA ALA A 12 -18.13 -20.64 -42.31
C ALA A 12 -19.28 -20.05 -43.16
N ALA A 13 -19.96 -19.04 -42.61
CA ALA A 13 -20.85 -18.16 -43.35
C ALA A 13 -20.04 -16.96 -43.87
N ALA A 14 -19.92 -16.86 -45.20
CA ALA A 14 -19.32 -15.72 -45.87
C ALA A 14 -20.25 -14.49 -45.80
N VAL A 15 -19.78 -13.41 -45.16
CA VAL A 15 -20.42 -12.09 -45.23
C VAL A 15 -19.66 -11.25 -46.24
N ALA A 16 -20.29 -11.01 -47.39
CA ALA A 16 -19.84 -10.06 -48.39
C ALA A 16 -20.19 -8.63 -47.94
N VAL A 17 -19.19 -7.78 -47.74
CA VAL A 17 -19.38 -6.34 -47.53
C VAL A 17 -19.18 -5.62 -48.85
N LEU A 18 -20.28 -5.07 -49.38
CA LEU A 18 -20.29 -4.10 -50.48
C LEU A 18 -19.75 -2.76 -49.96
N ALA A 19 -18.60 -2.31 -50.48
CA ALA A 19 -18.13 -0.94 -50.29
C ALA A 19 -18.69 -0.05 -51.41
N LEU A 20 -19.44 0.99 -51.02
CA LEU A 20 -19.89 2.08 -51.89
C LEU A 20 -18.98 3.29 -51.67
N ALA A 21 -18.29 3.68 -52.74
CA ALA A 21 -17.35 4.79 -52.78
C ALA A 21 -18.05 6.15 -53.01
N ALA A 22 -17.54 7.18 -52.33
CA ALA A 22 -17.45 8.58 -52.75
C ALA A 22 -16.47 9.25 -51.76
N GLY A 23 -15.35 9.90 -52.10
CA GLY A 23 -14.85 10.44 -53.34
C GLY A 23 -14.35 11.87 -53.07
N GLY A 24 -13.06 12.15 -53.33
CA GLY A 24 -12.50 13.52 -53.37
C GLY A 24 -11.41 13.78 -52.33
N LEU A 25 -10.16 13.39 -52.57
CA LEU A 25 -9.11 14.13 -53.30
C LEU A 25 -8.30 15.08 -52.38
N LEU A 26 -7.05 14.71 -52.10
CA LEU A 26 -5.85 15.42 -52.58
C LEU A 26 -4.61 14.53 -52.36
N SER A 27 -3.86 14.33 -53.45
CA SER A 27 -2.60 13.55 -53.58
C SER A 27 -1.38 14.51 -53.60
N PRO A 28 -0.14 14.07 -53.87
CA PRO A 28 0.73 13.15 -53.10
C PRO A 28 2.18 13.70 -52.97
N SER A 29 3.06 13.01 -52.24
CA SER A 29 4.50 13.05 -52.55
C SER A 29 5.21 11.71 -52.29
N ALA A 30 5.66 11.11 -53.40
CA ALA A 30 6.88 10.33 -53.63
C ALA A 30 7.17 9.05 -52.81
N ALA A 31 6.70 7.94 -53.38
CA ALA A 31 7.43 6.71 -53.72
C ALA A 31 8.74 6.35 -52.98
N ALA A 32 8.68 5.27 -52.20
CA ALA A 32 9.80 4.34 -51.98
C ALA A 32 9.53 3.06 -52.79
N GLN A 33 10.57 2.55 -53.46
CA GLN A 33 10.51 1.44 -54.40
C GLN A 33 10.39 0.08 -53.69
N ASP A 34 9.51 -0.78 -54.22
CA ASP A 34 9.48 -2.22 -53.96
C ASP A 34 10.82 -2.86 -54.31
N THR A 35 11.52 -3.39 -53.31
CA THR A 35 12.54 -4.42 -53.50
C THR A 35 11.97 -5.74 -53.01
N ALA A 36 11.84 -6.69 -53.94
CA ALA A 36 11.42 -8.06 -53.69
C ALA A 36 12.23 -8.68 -52.54
N ALA A 37 11.53 -9.21 -51.55
CA ALA A 37 12.10 -9.92 -50.41
C ALA A 37 12.95 -11.10 -50.90
N ALA A 38 14.23 -11.08 -50.50
CA ALA A 38 15.09 -12.26 -50.56
C ALA A 38 14.54 -13.32 -49.59
N PRO A 39 14.69 -14.63 -49.87
CA PRO A 39 14.31 -15.66 -48.93
C PRO A 39 15.10 -15.48 -47.63
N ALA A 40 14.41 -15.55 -46.50
CA ALA A 40 15.02 -15.52 -45.17
C ALA A 40 16.13 -16.59 -45.08
N PRO A 41 17.29 -16.29 -44.48
CA PRO A 41 18.28 -17.31 -44.21
C PRO A 41 17.69 -18.32 -43.23
N ALA A 42 18.01 -19.60 -43.42
CA ALA A 42 17.71 -20.63 -42.43
C ALA A 42 18.37 -20.24 -41.09
N VAL A 43 17.59 -20.20 -40.02
CA VAL A 43 18.09 -20.02 -38.65
C VAL A 43 18.83 -21.30 -38.28
N THR A 44 20.13 -21.31 -38.54
CA THR A 44 21.05 -22.38 -38.14
C THR A 44 22.22 -21.76 -37.38
N SER A 45 22.06 -21.52 -36.07
CA SER A 45 23.20 -21.50 -35.16
C SER A 45 22.71 -21.68 -33.72
N ALA A 46 23.04 -22.83 -33.14
CA ALA A 46 22.78 -23.27 -31.76
C ALA A 46 23.47 -22.42 -30.66
N GLY A 47 23.79 -21.14 -30.93
CA GLY A 47 24.72 -20.37 -30.12
C GLY A 47 26.13 -20.99 -30.06
N PRO A 48 27.08 -20.39 -29.31
CA PRO A 48 28.39 -20.99 -29.10
C PRO A 48 28.29 -22.26 -28.23
N GLU A 49 29.22 -23.20 -28.43
CA GLU A 49 29.40 -24.33 -27.50
C GLU A 49 30.09 -23.82 -26.23
N LEU A 50 29.49 -24.12 -25.07
CA LEU A 50 29.96 -23.70 -23.75
C LEU A 50 30.91 -24.76 -23.17
N HIS A 51 32.15 -24.35 -22.90
CA HIS A 51 33.21 -25.21 -22.38
C HIS A 51 33.68 -24.74 -21.00
N VAL A 52 33.60 -25.60 -19.99
CA VAL A 52 34.10 -25.35 -18.64
C VAL A 52 35.16 -26.39 -18.29
N ASP A 53 36.41 -26.09 -18.65
CA ASP A 53 37.56 -26.97 -18.49
C ASP A 53 38.57 -26.42 -17.48
N ASP A 54 38.17 -26.44 -16.20
CA ASP A 54 39.09 -26.18 -15.09
C ASP A 54 39.16 -27.42 -14.17
N PRO A 55 40.33 -28.10 -14.11
CA PRO A 55 40.51 -29.29 -13.28
C PRO A 55 40.52 -29.00 -11.77
N SER A 56 40.48 -27.73 -11.36
CA SER A 56 40.40 -27.32 -9.95
C SER A 56 38.96 -27.20 -9.43
N ILE A 57 37.96 -27.25 -10.31
CA ILE A 57 36.53 -27.20 -9.95
C ILE A 57 36.13 -28.50 -9.23
N ASP A 58 35.46 -28.37 -8.08
CA ASP A 58 34.78 -29.46 -7.39
C ASP A 58 33.40 -29.67 -8.03
N TRP A 59 33.32 -30.63 -8.95
CA TRP A 59 32.10 -30.94 -9.70
C TRP A 59 31.10 -31.70 -8.83
N ARG A 60 29.87 -31.18 -8.73
CA ARG A 60 28.75 -31.88 -8.09
C ARG A 60 28.04 -32.77 -9.11
N GLU A 61 27.71 -34.00 -8.74
CA GLU A 61 26.99 -34.89 -9.64
C GLU A 61 25.48 -34.61 -9.61
N LEU A 62 24.88 -34.57 -10.79
CA LEU A 62 23.43 -34.51 -10.99
C LEU A 62 23.02 -35.60 -11.98
N VAL A 63 22.50 -36.72 -11.47
CA VAL A 63 22.01 -37.82 -12.30
C VAL A 63 20.60 -37.50 -12.79
N VAL A 64 20.40 -37.62 -14.10
CA VAL A 64 19.14 -37.40 -14.82
C VAL A 64 18.83 -38.68 -15.59
N ASP A 65 17.96 -39.51 -15.02
CA ASP A 65 17.49 -40.73 -15.64
C ASP A 65 16.07 -40.48 -16.19
N GLY A 66 15.89 -40.59 -17.51
CA GLY A 66 14.60 -40.39 -18.17
C GLY A 66 13.50 -41.34 -17.71
N ASP A 67 13.85 -42.50 -17.15
CA ASP A 67 12.91 -43.49 -16.63
C ASP A 67 12.58 -43.28 -15.13
N ASP A 68 13.26 -42.36 -14.42
CA ASP A 68 12.98 -41.97 -13.03
C ASP A 68 11.75 -41.05 -12.92
N VAL A 69 10.63 -41.54 -13.44
CA VAL A 69 9.32 -40.92 -13.36
C VAL A 69 8.42 -41.78 -12.46
N GLU A 70 7.89 -41.19 -11.41
CA GLU A 70 6.96 -41.89 -10.53
C GLU A 70 5.59 -42.07 -11.19
N ARG A 71 5.13 -43.33 -11.32
CA ARG A 71 3.89 -43.69 -12.03
C ARG A 71 2.88 -44.42 -11.16
N ARG A 72 1.60 -44.16 -11.43
CA ARG A 72 0.44 -44.91 -10.92
C ARG A 72 0.44 -46.36 -11.43
N PRO A 73 -0.34 -47.28 -10.81
CA PRO A 73 -0.47 -48.66 -11.28
C PRO A 73 -0.99 -48.81 -12.73
N ASP A 74 -1.65 -47.78 -13.28
CA ASP A 74 -2.13 -47.76 -14.66
C ASP A 74 -1.11 -47.20 -15.68
N GLY A 75 0.09 -46.82 -15.22
CA GLY A 75 1.18 -46.29 -16.03
C GLY A 75 1.18 -44.78 -16.22
N THR A 76 0.16 -44.06 -15.72
CA THR A 76 0.14 -42.59 -15.77
C THR A 76 1.08 -41.98 -14.73
N PRO A 77 1.75 -40.84 -15.02
CA PRO A 77 2.64 -40.18 -14.06
C PRO A 77 1.86 -39.62 -12.87
N TYR A 78 2.35 -39.78 -11.63
CA TYR A 78 1.69 -39.20 -10.44
C TYR A 78 1.58 -37.69 -10.56
N ASN A 79 2.70 -37.06 -10.94
CA ASN A 79 2.85 -35.63 -11.02
C ASN A 79 3.23 -35.23 -12.44
N VAL A 80 2.58 -34.19 -12.94
CA VAL A 80 2.91 -33.55 -14.20
C VAL A 80 3.02 -32.06 -13.98
N PHE A 81 3.77 -31.38 -14.85
CA PHE A 81 3.95 -29.93 -14.79
C PHE A 81 2.60 -29.22 -14.93
N GLY A 82 2.21 -28.48 -13.89
CA GLY A 82 1.02 -27.62 -13.87
C GLY A 82 1.35 -26.14 -14.11
N GLY A 83 2.60 -25.75 -13.86
CA GLY A 83 3.11 -24.42 -14.20
C GLY A 83 2.65 -23.32 -13.26
N PHE A 84 2.45 -22.13 -13.83
CA PHE A 84 2.19 -20.89 -13.10
C PHE A 84 0.81 -20.36 -13.46
N GLY A 85 0.18 -19.68 -12.50
CA GLY A 85 -1.11 -19.03 -12.70
C GLY A 85 -1.24 -17.73 -11.92
N SER A 86 -2.45 -17.21 -11.83
CA SER A 86 -2.75 -15.93 -11.17
C SER A 86 -3.94 -16.06 -10.22
N VAL A 87 -3.85 -15.41 -9.07
CA VAL A 87 -4.98 -15.15 -8.17
C VAL A 87 -5.39 -13.69 -8.32
N SER A 88 -6.57 -13.44 -8.88
CA SER A 88 -7.19 -12.11 -8.94
C SER A 88 -8.16 -11.93 -7.77
N CYS A 89 -7.70 -11.24 -6.73
CA CYS A 89 -8.41 -11.08 -5.47
C CYS A 89 -8.02 -9.78 -4.76
N ASN A 90 -8.68 -9.48 -3.65
CA ASN A 90 -8.36 -8.40 -2.73
C ASN A 90 -8.26 -7.02 -3.41
N ASN A 91 -9.02 -6.79 -4.48
CA ASN A 91 -9.03 -5.56 -5.29
C ASN A 91 -7.75 -5.34 -6.13
N THR A 92 -6.90 -6.37 -6.29
CA THR A 92 -5.61 -6.27 -7.01
C THR A 92 -5.74 -6.11 -8.52
N GLY A 93 -6.86 -6.54 -9.12
CA GLY A 93 -7.13 -6.39 -10.55
C GLY A 93 -8.00 -5.17 -10.92
N LYS A 94 -8.38 -4.35 -9.94
CA LYS A 94 -9.48 -3.37 -10.06
C LYS A 94 -9.31 -2.35 -11.19
N LEU A 95 -8.11 -1.81 -11.34
CA LEU A 95 -7.82 -0.76 -12.31
C LEU A 95 -7.75 -1.30 -13.73
N LEU A 96 -7.65 -2.62 -13.95
CA LEU A 96 -7.73 -3.20 -15.30
C LEU A 96 -9.05 -2.89 -16.00
N LEU A 97 -10.14 -2.77 -15.23
CA LEU A 97 -11.41 -2.32 -15.80
C LEU A 97 -11.28 -0.92 -16.40
N ASP A 98 -10.49 -0.04 -15.80
CA ASP A 98 -10.27 1.32 -16.29
C ASP A 98 -9.31 1.31 -17.48
N TYR A 99 -8.22 0.52 -17.47
CA TYR A 99 -7.37 0.33 -18.65
C TYR A 99 -8.17 -0.15 -19.85
N LYS A 100 -9.05 -1.14 -19.67
CA LYS A 100 -9.87 -1.71 -20.74
C LYS A 100 -10.71 -0.65 -21.48
N GLU A 101 -11.07 0.43 -20.81
CA GLU A 101 -11.93 1.49 -21.35
C GLU A 101 -11.14 2.72 -21.80
N GLU A 102 -10.15 3.16 -21.01
CA GLU A 102 -9.39 4.39 -21.27
C GLU A 102 -8.19 4.15 -22.19
N ASN A 103 -7.54 2.97 -22.06
CA ASN A 103 -6.33 2.59 -22.80
C ASN A 103 -6.39 1.10 -23.21
N PRO A 104 -7.32 0.72 -24.12
CA PRO A 104 -7.59 -0.68 -24.45
C PRO A 104 -6.38 -1.42 -25.05
N ASP A 105 -5.50 -0.71 -25.77
CA ASP A 105 -4.29 -1.32 -26.33
C ASP A 105 -3.32 -1.74 -25.22
N ALA A 106 -3.09 -0.87 -24.23
CA ALA A 106 -2.30 -1.20 -23.04
C ALA A 106 -2.93 -2.37 -22.25
N TYR A 107 -4.26 -2.35 -22.06
CA TYR A 107 -4.98 -3.47 -21.44
C TYR A 107 -4.70 -4.80 -22.15
N TRP A 108 -4.86 -4.87 -23.46
CA TRP A 108 -4.65 -6.10 -24.21
C TRP A 108 -3.18 -6.51 -24.30
N SER A 109 -2.23 -5.56 -24.27
CA SER A 109 -0.81 -5.87 -24.14
C SER A 109 -0.50 -6.55 -22.82
N ILE A 110 -1.02 -6.04 -21.70
CA ILE A 110 -0.89 -6.67 -20.38
C ILE A 110 -1.49 -8.08 -20.39
N MET A 111 -2.72 -8.23 -20.89
CA MET A 111 -3.39 -9.54 -20.93
C MET A 111 -2.65 -10.56 -21.79
N ARG A 112 -2.15 -10.17 -22.98
CA ARG A 112 -1.34 -11.07 -23.82
C ARG A 112 -0.01 -11.41 -23.17
N LEU A 113 0.65 -10.46 -22.54
CA LEU A 113 1.91 -10.71 -21.86
C LEU A 113 1.76 -11.72 -20.71
N LEU A 114 0.62 -11.74 -20.03
CA LEU A 114 0.33 -12.72 -18.98
C LEU A 114 -0.07 -14.09 -19.54
N PHE A 115 -0.92 -14.14 -20.57
CA PHE A 115 -1.67 -15.36 -20.91
C PHE A 115 -1.33 -15.99 -22.26
N ASP A 116 -0.63 -15.28 -23.15
CA ASP A 116 -0.20 -15.86 -24.43
C ASP A 116 0.93 -16.88 -24.17
N PRO A 117 0.74 -18.18 -24.49
CA PRO A 117 1.74 -19.21 -24.24
C PRO A 117 2.96 -19.13 -25.17
N VAL A 118 2.83 -18.48 -26.33
CA VAL A 118 3.89 -18.41 -27.35
C VAL A 118 4.80 -17.21 -27.08
N ASP A 119 4.19 -16.03 -26.98
CA ASP A 119 4.92 -14.76 -26.93
C ASP A 119 4.97 -14.13 -25.53
N GLY A 120 4.14 -14.61 -24.59
CA GLY A 120 4.03 -14.08 -23.23
C GLY A 120 4.59 -15.02 -22.14
N ALA A 121 4.08 -14.85 -20.92
CA ALA A 121 4.35 -15.71 -19.77
C ALA A 121 3.58 -17.04 -19.82
N GLY A 122 2.45 -17.10 -20.53
CA GLY A 122 1.67 -18.33 -20.67
C GLY A 122 1.00 -18.83 -19.39
N LEU A 123 0.61 -17.95 -18.47
CA LEU A 123 -0.07 -18.37 -17.23
C LEU A 123 -1.29 -19.25 -17.55
N ALA A 124 -1.37 -20.42 -16.90
CA ALA A 124 -2.27 -21.49 -17.30
C ALA A 124 -3.45 -21.73 -16.33
N HIS A 125 -3.52 -20.98 -15.23
CA HIS A 125 -4.57 -21.12 -14.23
C HIS A 125 -4.97 -19.74 -13.67
N ILE A 126 -6.26 -19.42 -13.63
CA ILE A 126 -6.80 -18.20 -13.03
C ILE A 126 -7.77 -18.53 -11.91
N LYS A 127 -7.46 -18.05 -10.71
CA LYS A 127 -8.31 -18.12 -9.53
C LYS A 127 -8.85 -16.74 -9.19
N VAL A 128 -10.16 -16.60 -9.00
CA VAL A 128 -10.79 -15.31 -8.67
C VAL A 128 -11.51 -15.33 -7.33
N GLU A 129 -11.43 -14.22 -6.60
CA GLU A 129 -12.16 -14.05 -5.35
C GLU A 129 -13.67 -13.92 -5.61
N LEU A 130 -14.43 -14.69 -4.84
CA LEU A 130 -15.87 -14.51 -4.68
C LEU A 130 -16.10 -13.50 -3.55
N GLY A 131 -16.23 -12.23 -3.96
CA GLY A 131 -16.23 -11.07 -3.06
C GLY A 131 -17.42 -10.99 -2.09
N ALA A 132 -17.24 -10.21 -1.02
CA ALA A 132 -18.24 -10.02 0.04
C ALA A 132 -18.43 -8.54 0.45
N ASP A 133 -17.98 -7.60 -0.41
CA ASP A 133 -17.96 -6.15 -0.14
C ASP A 133 -17.14 -5.76 1.11
N SER A 134 -16.28 -6.65 1.61
CA SER A 134 -15.40 -6.45 2.76
C SER A 134 -13.94 -6.49 2.35
N ASN A 135 -13.07 -5.76 3.06
CA ASN A 135 -11.64 -5.78 2.78
C ASN A 135 -11.04 -7.17 3.03
N THR A 136 -10.34 -7.71 2.03
CA THR A 136 -9.72 -9.03 2.10
C THR A 136 -8.19 -9.00 1.94
N SER A 137 -7.58 -7.81 1.79
CA SER A 137 -6.18 -7.43 2.12
C SER A 137 -5.83 -6.05 1.53
N SER A 138 -5.97 -5.90 0.21
CA SER A 138 -5.66 -4.66 -0.54
C SER A 138 -6.89 -3.81 -0.88
N GLY A 139 -8.08 -4.27 -0.47
CA GLY A 139 -9.38 -3.65 -0.71
C GLY A 139 -10.50 -4.67 -0.74
N ALA A 140 -11.70 -4.22 -1.06
CA ALA A 140 -12.91 -5.05 -1.12
C ALA A 140 -13.23 -5.49 -2.56
N GLU A 141 -13.54 -6.78 -2.73
CA GLU A 141 -14.17 -7.29 -3.96
C GLU A 141 -15.70 -7.30 -3.78
N PRO A 142 -16.47 -6.84 -4.79
CA PRO A 142 -17.91 -6.71 -4.66
C PRO A 142 -18.62 -8.07 -4.62
N ALA A 143 -19.67 -8.17 -3.82
CA ALA A 143 -20.47 -9.39 -3.77
C ALA A 143 -21.30 -9.57 -5.05
N THR A 144 -21.32 -10.79 -5.59
CA THR A 144 -22.22 -11.14 -6.69
C THR A 144 -23.69 -11.09 -6.26
N LYS A 145 -23.97 -11.30 -4.96
CA LYS A 145 -25.30 -11.19 -4.33
C LYS A 145 -25.21 -10.58 -2.92
N ARG A 146 -25.90 -9.48 -2.66
CA ARG A 146 -26.02 -8.84 -1.33
C ARG A 146 -27.28 -9.27 -0.57
N SER A 147 -28.20 -9.97 -1.23
CA SER A 147 -29.35 -10.63 -0.60
C SER A 147 -29.72 -11.94 -1.30
N ALA A 148 -30.48 -12.80 -0.63
CA ALA A 148 -30.91 -14.10 -1.18
C ALA A 148 -31.69 -13.98 -2.49
N GLY A 149 -32.52 -12.94 -2.61
CA GLY A 149 -33.40 -12.72 -3.77
C GLY A 149 -32.80 -11.86 -4.88
N GLU A 150 -31.61 -11.29 -4.67
CA GLU A 150 -30.91 -10.53 -5.71
C GLU A 150 -30.32 -11.50 -6.75
N PRO A 151 -30.50 -11.28 -8.07
CA PRO A 151 -29.80 -12.07 -9.08
C PRO A 151 -28.28 -11.96 -8.93
N ALA A 152 -27.54 -13.05 -9.12
CA ALA A 152 -26.09 -12.98 -9.15
C ALA A 152 -25.60 -12.09 -10.30
N ASN A 153 -24.71 -11.15 -9.99
CA ASN A 153 -24.15 -10.22 -10.97
C ASN A 153 -22.61 -10.33 -11.02
N VAL A 154 -22.12 -11.03 -12.04
CA VAL A 154 -20.68 -11.21 -12.33
C VAL A 154 -20.07 -10.07 -13.16
N LEU A 155 -20.86 -9.05 -13.52
CA LEU A 155 -20.35 -7.82 -14.16
C LEU A 155 -19.67 -6.89 -13.14
N ARG A 156 -19.90 -7.12 -11.83
CA ARG A 156 -19.26 -6.39 -10.72
C ARG A 156 -17.82 -6.86 -10.53
N GLY A 157 -16.93 -5.91 -10.26
CA GLY A 157 -15.51 -6.21 -10.00
C GLY A 157 -14.76 -6.67 -11.24
N ALA A 158 -13.47 -6.94 -11.09
CA ALA A 158 -12.59 -7.27 -12.23
C ALA A 158 -12.48 -8.77 -12.50
N GLY A 159 -12.69 -9.64 -11.50
CA GLY A 159 -12.35 -11.07 -11.57
C GLY A 159 -12.95 -11.82 -12.76
N PHE A 160 -14.27 -11.76 -12.96
CA PHE A 160 -14.91 -12.50 -14.07
C PHE A 160 -14.62 -11.88 -15.45
N HIS A 161 -14.37 -10.56 -15.53
CA HIS A 161 -13.87 -9.95 -16.77
C HIS A 161 -12.49 -10.51 -17.11
N PHE A 162 -11.61 -10.59 -16.10
CA PHE A 162 -10.25 -11.11 -16.24
C PHE A 162 -10.23 -12.55 -16.78
N ILE A 163 -11.07 -13.44 -16.25
CA ILE A 163 -11.24 -14.80 -16.80
C ILE A 163 -11.73 -14.75 -18.25
N ALA A 164 -12.83 -14.03 -18.50
CA ALA A 164 -13.48 -14.02 -19.80
C ALA A 164 -12.53 -13.52 -20.91
N ASP A 165 -11.78 -12.46 -20.63
CA ASP A 165 -10.83 -11.88 -21.58
C ASP A 165 -9.59 -12.77 -21.76
N ALA A 166 -9.07 -13.39 -20.69
CA ALA A 166 -7.93 -14.31 -20.78
C ALA A 166 -8.25 -15.55 -21.64
N LEU A 167 -9.46 -16.12 -21.53
CA LEU A 167 -9.91 -17.25 -22.35
C LEU A 167 -9.99 -16.92 -23.85
N THR A 168 -10.04 -15.64 -24.22
CA THR A 168 -9.96 -15.24 -25.64
C THR A 168 -8.54 -15.28 -26.20
N ILE A 169 -7.53 -15.25 -25.32
CA ILE A 169 -6.11 -15.35 -25.66
C ILE A 169 -5.67 -16.80 -25.61
N ASN A 170 -5.94 -17.48 -24.49
CA ASN A 170 -5.61 -18.88 -24.28
C ASN A 170 -6.87 -19.63 -23.76
N PRO A 171 -7.55 -20.41 -24.62
CA PRO A 171 -8.75 -21.14 -24.24
C PRO A 171 -8.49 -22.35 -23.33
N ASP A 172 -7.24 -22.74 -23.12
CA ASP A 172 -6.85 -23.90 -22.29
C ASP A 172 -6.52 -23.51 -20.84
N ILE A 173 -6.75 -22.25 -20.45
CA ILE A 173 -6.58 -21.78 -19.06
C ILE A 173 -7.58 -22.48 -18.15
N GLU A 174 -7.10 -23.06 -17.05
CA GLU A 174 -7.96 -23.54 -15.97
C GLU A 174 -8.53 -22.37 -15.16
N THR A 175 -9.81 -22.45 -14.79
CA THR A 175 -10.53 -21.37 -14.11
C THR A 175 -11.09 -21.81 -12.75
N GLU A 176 -10.92 -20.96 -11.72
CA GLU A 176 -11.26 -21.26 -10.34
C GLU A 176 -11.95 -20.07 -9.62
N ILE A 177 -12.89 -20.35 -8.71
CA ILE A 177 -13.42 -19.38 -7.74
C ILE A 177 -13.17 -19.82 -6.28
N LEU A 178 -12.90 -18.85 -5.40
CA LEU A 178 -12.73 -19.05 -3.94
C LEU A 178 -13.27 -17.87 -3.13
N ARG A 179 -13.87 -18.10 -1.96
CA ARG A 179 -14.31 -17.02 -1.04
C ARG A 179 -13.25 -16.65 0.00
N TRP A 180 -13.06 -15.35 0.25
CA TRP A 180 -12.34 -14.84 1.45
C TRP A 180 -13.33 -14.48 2.56
N GLY A 181 -14.37 -13.73 2.23
CA GLY A 181 -15.51 -13.44 3.11
C GLY A 181 -16.79 -14.15 2.63
N GLU A 182 -17.94 -13.79 3.19
CA GLU A 182 -19.23 -14.13 2.57
C GLU A 182 -20.30 -13.07 2.86
N PRO A 183 -21.30 -12.89 1.96
CA PRO A 183 -22.44 -12.03 2.23
C PRO A 183 -23.24 -12.50 3.45
N SER A 184 -23.53 -11.62 4.42
CA SER A 184 -24.09 -12.04 5.71
C SER A 184 -25.50 -12.64 5.66
N TRP A 185 -26.25 -12.45 4.57
CA TRP A 185 -27.58 -13.04 4.40
C TRP A 185 -27.55 -14.58 4.35
N THR A 186 -26.39 -15.18 4.03
CA THR A 186 -26.17 -16.62 4.15
C THR A 186 -26.31 -17.08 5.61
N GLY A 187 -25.93 -16.24 6.58
CA GLY A 187 -25.94 -16.57 8.00
C GLY A 187 -25.12 -17.82 8.34
N ASN A 188 -24.04 -18.09 7.59
CA ASN A 188 -23.28 -19.36 7.63
C ASN A 188 -24.13 -20.63 7.40
N ASP A 189 -25.32 -20.51 6.81
CA ASP A 189 -26.16 -21.65 6.43
C ASP A 189 -25.63 -22.28 5.14
N PRO A 190 -25.23 -23.58 5.15
CA PRO A 190 -24.70 -24.26 3.98
C PRO A 190 -25.58 -24.17 2.74
N ALA A 191 -26.91 -24.28 2.87
CA ALA A 191 -27.82 -24.26 1.73
C ALA A 191 -27.89 -22.87 1.09
N LYS A 192 -27.89 -21.80 1.90
CA LYS A 192 -27.85 -20.42 1.40
C LYS A 192 -26.49 -20.07 0.78
N ARG A 193 -25.40 -20.54 1.39
CA ARG A 193 -24.06 -20.42 0.81
C ARG A 193 -23.98 -21.14 -0.53
N TYR A 194 -24.50 -22.36 -0.63
CA TYR A 194 -24.57 -23.10 -1.89
C TYR A 194 -25.39 -22.35 -2.94
N GLN A 195 -26.54 -21.78 -2.57
CA GLN A 195 -27.34 -20.94 -3.46
C GLN A 195 -26.49 -19.79 -4.05
N TRP A 196 -25.71 -19.11 -3.22
CA TRP A 196 -24.82 -18.03 -3.67
C TRP A 196 -23.77 -18.49 -4.68
N TYR A 197 -23.05 -19.58 -4.38
CA TYR A 197 -22.10 -20.18 -5.30
C TYR A 197 -22.77 -20.62 -6.60
N LYS A 198 -23.82 -21.44 -6.52
CA LYS A 198 -24.48 -22.04 -7.68
C LYS A 198 -25.03 -20.98 -8.64
N GLU A 199 -25.69 -19.96 -8.11
CA GLU A 199 -26.21 -18.88 -8.94
C GLU A 199 -25.08 -18.00 -9.52
N THR A 200 -23.93 -17.90 -8.85
CA THR A 200 -22.76 -17.23 -9.43
C THR A 200 -22.15 -18.04 -10.57
N ILE A 201 -22.03 -19.37 -10.43
CA ILE A 201 -21.57 -20.27 -11.49
C ILE A 201 -22.47 -20.14 -12.72
N ASP A 202 -23.79 -20.11 -12.52
CA ASP A 202 -24.75 -19.92 -13.61
C ASP A 202 -24.61 -18.54 -14.26
N ALA A 203 -24.44 -17.49 -13.46
CA ALA A 203 -24.26 -16.13 -13.98
C ALA A 203 -22.95 -15.95 -14.75
N ALA A 204 -21.86 -16.62 -14.37
CA ALA A 204 -20.60 -16.63 -15.10
C ALA A 204 -20.76 -17.22 -16.51
N TYR A 205 -21.46 -18.34 -16.63
CA TYR A 205 -21.81 -18.94 -17.92
C TYR A 205 -22.77 -18.05 -18.72
N ASP A 206 -23.88 -17.63 -18.11
CA ASP A 206 -24.92 -16.87 -18.81
C ASP A 206 -24.37 -15.51 -19.33
N THR A 207 -23.45 -14.87 -18.59
CA THR A 207 -22.88 -13.56 -18.92
C THR A 207 -21.68 -13.64 -19.86
N TYR A 208 -20.74 -14.56 -19.63
CA TYR A 208 -19.46 -14.61 -20.33
C TYR A 208 -19.19 -15.91 -21.09
N GLY A 209 -20.01 -16.94 -20.90
CA GLY A 209 -19.75 -18.28 -21.42
C GLY A 209 -18.64 -19.03 -20.68
N VAL A 210 -18.31 -18.61 -19.45
CA VAL A 210 -17.28 -19.25 -18.63
C VAL A 210 -17.84 -20.54 -18.03
N GLU A 211 -17.19 -21.66 -18.37
CA GLU A 211 -17.36 -22.95 -17.69
C GLU A 211 -16.20 -23.09 -16.72
N LEU A 212 -16.48 -23.14 -15.41
CA LEU A 212 -15.42 -23.26 -14.40
C LEU A 212 -14.81 -24.66 -14.39
N ASP A 213 -13.49 -24.75 -14.24
CA ASP A 213 -12.78 -26.03 -14.11
C ASP A 213 -12.67 -26.48 -12.66
N TRP A 214 -12.50 -25.52 -11.75
CA TRP A 214 -12.28 -25.75 -10.33
C TRP A 214 -13.17 -24.86 -9.47
N VAL A 215 -13.55 -25.37 -8.30
CA VAL A 215 -14.14 -24.56 -7.22
C VAL A 215 -13.45 -24.93 -5.90
N SER A 216 -13.09 -23.90 -5.14
CA SER A 216 -12.64 -24.02 -3.76
C SER A 216 -13.75 -23.51 -2.82
N PRO A 217 -14.59 -24.38 -2.24
CA PRO A 217 -15.78 -23.94 -1.50
C PRO A 217 -15.47 -23.34 -0.13
N SER A 218 -14.34 -23.73 0.47
CA SER A 218 -13.92 -23.33 1.80
C SER A 218 -13.60 -21.84 1.87
N GLN A 219 -13.51 -21.28 3.07
CA GLN A 219 -12.92 -19.94 3.23
C GLN A 219 -11.41 -20.00 2.90
N ASN A 220 -10.87 -18.94 2.30
CA ASN A 220 -9.43 -18.80 2.09
C ASN A 220 -8.65 -18.78 3.42
N GLU A 221 -7.50 -19.46 3.46
CA GLU A 221 -6.59 -19.54 4.61
C GLU A 221 -7.25 -20.07 5.90
N VAL A 222 -8.14 -21.05 5.77
CA VAL A 222 -8.74 -21.71 6.94
C VAL A 222 -7.65 -22.29 7.81
N ARG A 223 -7.51 -21.69 8.99
CA ARG A 223 -6.52 -22.04 10.00
C ARG A 223 -7.18 -22.49 11.29
N ARG A 224 -6.43 -23.25 12.09
CA ARG A 224 -6.83 -23.82 13.39
C ARG A 224 -7.80 -24.99 13.26
N ASP A 225 -7.61 -25.97 14.13
CA ASP A 225 -8.43 -27.19 14.19
C ASP A 225 -9.94 -26.92 14.37
N THR A 226 -10.32 -25.78 14.95
CA THR A 226 -11.72 -25.45 15.27
C THR A 226 -12.61 -25.34 14.03
N TYR A 227 -12.10 -24.85 12.90
CA TYR A 227 -12.90 -24.58 11.70
C TYR A 227 -12.62 -25.54 10.54
N GLN A 228 -11.42 -26.14 10.50
CA GLN A 228 -11.02 -27.06 9.43
C GLN A 228 -12.00 -28.23 9.25
N ASP A 229 -12.47 -28.86 10.32
CA ASP A 229 -13.41 -29.98 10.21
C ASP A 229 -14.78 -29.55 9.67
N ALA A 230 -15.22 -28.33 10.01
CA ALA A 230 -16.49 -27.79 9.53
C ALA A 230 -16.41 -27.37 8.06
N GLU A 231 -15.30 -26.74 7.65
CA GLU A 231 -15.02 -26.38 6.26
C GLU A 231 -14.80 -27.61 5.37
N LEU A 232 -14.16 -28.67 5.89
CA LEU A 232 -14.04 -29.93 5.18
C LEU A 232 -15.41 -30.56 4.91
N ARG A 233 -16.25 -30.67 5.95
CA ARG A 233 -17.63 -31.16 5.79
C ARG A 233 -18.45 -30.31 4.83
N TRP A 234 -18.27 -28.99 4.88
CA TRP A 234 -18.91 -28.07 3.94
C TRP A 234 -18.46 -28.34 2.49
N THR A 235 -17.16 -28.46 2.26
CA THR A 235 -16.57 -28.73 0.94
C THR A 235 -17.10 -30.04 0.34
N VAL A 236 -17.18 -31.10 1.15
CA VAL A 236 -17.76 -32.38 0.75
C VAL A 236 -19.25 -32.27 0.45
N GLN A 237 -20.01 -31.55 1.29
CA GLN A 237 -21.44 -31.35 1.05
C GLN A 237 -21.71 -30.52 -0.21
N PHE A 238 -20.87 -29.52 -0.47
CA PHE A 238 -20.91 -28.70 -1.68
C PHE A 238 -20.72 -29.57 -2.93
N ALA A 239 -19.68 -30.40 -2.95
CA ALA A 239 -19.38 -31.31 -4.07
C ALA A 239 -20.60 -32.20 -4.42
N LYS A 240 -21.18 -32.85 -3.40
CA LYS A 240 -22.39 -33.69 -3.56
C LYS A 240 -23.61 -32.94 -4.09
N TRP A 241 -23.80 -31.68 -3.69
CA TRP A 241 -24.88 -30.87 -4.21
C TRP A 241 -24.65 -30.44 -5.65
N LEU A 242 -23.40 -30.15 -6.00
CA LEU A 242 -23.02 -29.82 -7.37
C LEU A 242 -23.19 -31.02 -8.32
N GLU A 243 -22.77 -32.23 -7.89
CA GLU A 243 -23.02 -33.48 -8.61
C GLU A 243 -24.52 -33.73 -8.84
N ARG A 244 -25.34 -33.50 -7.81
CA ARG A 244 -26.80 -33.60 -7.93
C ARG A 244 -27.33 -32.62 -8.97
N ASP A 245 -26.87 -31.37 -8.93
CA ASP A 245 -27.35 -30.32 -9.82
C ASP A 245 -26.79 -30.46 -11.25
N ALA A 246 -25.69 -31.18 -11.45
CA ALA A 246 -25.22 -31.58 -12.79
C ALA A 246 -26.25 -32.43 -13.56
N LEU A 247 -27.12 -33.13 -12.82
CA LEU A 247 -28.22 -33.93 -13.39
C LEU A 247 -29.52 -33.13 -13.56
N ALA A 248 -29.56 -31.86 -13.14
CA ALA A 248 -30.73 -31.03 -13.24
C ALA A 248 -30.97 -30.59 -14.70
N ALA A 249 -32.23 -30.48 -15.11
CA ALA A 249 -32.58 -30.15 -16.49
C ALA A 249 -32.23 -28.69 -16.87
N ASP A 250 -32.00 -27.84 -15.87
CA ASP A 250 -31.60 -26.44 -15.99
C ASP A 250 -30.11 -26.21 -15.76
N ALA A 251 -29.28 -27.27 -15.67
CA ALA A 251 -27.84 -27.13 -15.70
C ALA A 251 -27.39 -26.41 -16.99
N ARG A 252 -26.54 -25.39 -16.84
CA ARG A 252 -26.03 -24.54 -17.93
C ARG A 252 -24.96 -25.25 -18.77
N PHE A 253 -24.12 -26.01 -18.08
CA PHE A 253 -23.10 -26.89 -18.64
C PHE A 253 -22.98 -28.12 -17.73
N ASP A 254 -22.10 -29.06 -18.06
CA ASP A 254 -21.90 -30.27 -17.26
C ASP A 254 -21.12 -29.95 -15.98
N TYR A 255 -21.84 -29.62 -14.91
CA TYR A 255 -21.21 -29.30 -13.61
C TYR A 255 -20.43 -30.47 -13.01
N SER A 256 -20.60 -31.71 -13.50
CA SER A 256 -19.79 -32.85 -13.04
C SER A 256 -18.33 -32.78 -13.50
N GLN A 257 -18.00 -31.86 -14.43
CA GLN A 257 -16.63 -31.59 -14.84
C GLN A 257 -15.91 -30.62 -13.90
N ILE A 258 -16.65 -29.91 -13.02
CA ILE A 258 -16.06 -29.00 -12.03
C ILE A 258 -15.38 -29.85 -10.95
N LYS A 259 -14.08 -29.65 -10.80
CA LYS A 259 -13.25 -30.31 -9.78
C LYS A 259 -13.25 -29.51 -8.47
N ILE A 260 -13.06 -30.21 -7.35
CA ILE A 260 -13.14 -29.63 -6.02
C ILE A 260 -11.76 -29.57 -5.36
N ILE A 261 -11.35 -28.37 -4.94
CA ILE A 261 -10.13 -28.15 -4.17
C ILE A 261 -10.49 -27.96 -2.69
N ALA A 262 -9.67 -28.55 -1.83
CA ALA A 262 -9.75 -28.39 -0.38
C ALA A 262 -8.36 -28.06 0.18
N LEU A 263 -8.15 -27.24 1.22
CA LEU A 263 -9.03 -26.21 1.78
C LEU A 263 -8.35 -24.83 1.69
N ASP A 264 -7.38 -24.66 0.77
CA ASP A 264 -6.62 -23.41 0.63
C ASP A 264 -6.05 -22.94 1.98
N SER A 265 -5.33 -23.85 2.65
CA SER A 265 -4.86 -23.61 4.02
C SER A 265 -3.51 -22.89 4.06
N TYR A 266 -3.39 -21.92 4.97
CA TYR A 266 -2.14 -21.21 5.24
C TYR A 266 -1.16 -22.09 6.03
N ARG A 267 -0.12 -22.62 5.38
CA ARG A 267 0.98 -23.38 6.03
C ARG A 267 0.54 -24.64 6.81
N GLU A 268 -0.60 -25.24 6.47
CA GLU A 268 -1.16 -26.41 7.18
C GLU A 268 -1.44 -27.64 6.28
N GLY A 269 -0.80 -27.75 5.11
CA GLY A 269 -1.09 -28.77 4.11
C GLY A 269 -1.10 -30.22 4.63
N ASP A 270 -0.09 -30.65 5.38
CA ASP A 270 -0.04 -32.02 5.93
C ASP A 270 -1.16 -32.32 6.92
N ARG A 271 -1.55 -31.32 7.71
CA ARG A 271 -2.68 -31.45 8.63
C ARG A 271 -3.98 -31.63 7.86
N ILE A 272 -4.22 -30.83 6.82
CA ILE A 272 -5.43 -30.95 6.00
C ILE A 272 -5.45 -32.28 5.25
N ALA A 273 -4.33 -32.70 4.66
CA ALA A 273 -4.21 -34.00 4.02
C ALA A 273 -4.55 -35.15 4.98
N GLY A 274 -4.08 -35.08 6.23
CA GLY A 274 -4.42 -36.06 7.26
C GLY A 274 -5.93 -36.13 7.57
N LYS A 275 -6.63 -34.99 7.54
CA LYS A 275 -8.09 -34.94 7.73
C LYS A 275 -8.83 -35.54 6.53
N ILE A 276 -8.39 -35.26 5.30
CA ILE A 276 -8.97 -35.85 4.08
C ILE A 276 -8.79 -37.37 4.10
N LEU A 277 -7.59 -37.86 4.41
CA LEU A 277 -7.30 -39.30 4.49
C LEU A 277 -8.13 -40.04 5.57
N ALA A 278 -8.56 -39.33 6.62
CA ALA A 278 -9.36 -39.88 7.70
C ALA A 278 -10.87 -39.94 7.38
N ASP A 279 -11.32 -39.26 6.31
CA ASP A 279 -12.72 -39.19 5.90
C ASP A 279 -12.90 -39.79 4.49
N PRO A 280 -13.46 -41.01 4.37
CA PRO A 280 -13.66 -41.67 3.08
C PRO A 280 -14.51 -40.86 2.09
N GLU A 281 -15.45 -40.05 2.60
CA GLU A 281 -16.30 -39.21 1.77
C GLU A 281 -15.51 -38.03 1.22
N ALA A 282 -14.66 -37.42 2.05
CA ALA A 282 -13.75 -36.37 1.62
C ALA A 282 -12.74 -36.88 0.56
N LEU A 283 -12.19 -38.07 0.77
CA LEU A 283 -11.23 -38.69 -0.14
C LEU A 283 -11.84 -39.01 -1.52
N GLU A 284 -13.13 -39.35 -1.55
CA GLU A 284 -13.90 -39.56 -2.78
C GLU A 284 -14.19 -38.24 -3.50
N GLN A 285 -14.64 -37.22 -2.77
CA GLN A 285 -15.22 -35.99 -3.33
C GLN A 285 -14.22 -34.86 -3.63
N ILE A 286 -13.03 -34.87 -3.01
CA ILE A 286 -12.02 -33.82 -3.20
C ILE A 286 -11.05 -34.25 -4.29
N ASP A 287 -10.81 -33.39 -5.29
CA ASP A 287 -9.93 -33.69 -6.41
C ASP A 287 -8.47 -33.28 -6.16
N ALA A 288 -8.24 -32.17 -5.46
CA ALA A 288 -6.89 -31.66 -5.18
C ALA A 288 -6.77 -30.96 -3.82
N LEU A 289 -5.52 -30.85 -3.33
CA LEU A 289 -5.17 -30.10 -2.11
C LEU A 289 -4.59 -28.73 -2.47
N GLY A 290 -5.23 -27.66 -2.01
CA GLY A 290 -4.71 -26.29 -2.10
C GLY A 290 -3.87 -25.93 -0.86
N TYR A 291 -2.64 -25.47 -1.09
CA TYR A 291 -1.63 -25.21 -0.06
C TYR A 291 -0.93 -23.86 -0.29
N HIS A 292 -0.90 -22.99 0.73
CA HIS A 292 -0.35 -21.64 0.59
C HIS A 292 0.95 -21.42 1.35
N TYR A 293 1.80 -20.58 0.74
CA TYR A 293 2.96 -19.93 1.34
C TYR A 293 3.95 -20.86 2.06
N ASP A 294 4.05 -22.13 1.68
CA ASP A 294 5.01 -23.08 2.24
C ASP A 294 5.49 -24.07 1.17
N ILE A 295 6.69 -24.60 1.36
CA ILE A 295 7.32 -25.64 0.53
C ILE A 295 7.39 -26.99 1.26
N VAL A 296 6.93 -27.03 2.51
CA VAL A 296 7.08 -28.21 3.38
C VAL A 296 6.05 -29.28 3.05
N GLY A 297 6.56 -30.48 2.78
CA GLY A 297 5.77 -31.71 2.69
C GLY A 297 5.51 -32.36 4.03
N GLY A 298 5.03 -33.60 3.99
CA GLY A 298 4.75 -34.41 5.16
C GLY A 298 4.06 -35.72 4.77
N PRO A 299 4.05 -36.70 5.68
CA PRO A 299 3.62 -38.06 5.36
C PRO A 299 2.18 -38.15 4.87
N ASN A 300 1.29 -37.25 5.30
CA ASN A 300 -0.09 -37.25 4.84
C ASN A 300 -0.23 -36.59 3.45
N VAL A 301 0.50 -35.50 3.17
CA VAL A 301 0.50 -34.89 1.81
C VAL A 301 1.05 -35.89 0.79
N THR A 302 2.22 -36.46 1.07
CA THR A 302 2.87 -37.47 0.22
C THR A 302 1.92 -38.64 -0.02
N ARG A 303 1.27 -39.14 1.03
CA ARG A 303 0.32 -40.24 0.93
C ARG A 303 -0.91 -39.88 0.12
N LEU A 304 -1.47 -38.69 0.29
CA LEU A 304 -2.61 -38.21 -0.49
C LEU A 304 -2.25 -38.14 -1.99
N ASN A 305 -1.04 -37.69 -2.33
CA ASN A 305 -0.53 -37.70 -3.70
C ASN A 305 -0.25 -39.11 -4.24
N LYS A 306 0.53 -39.92 -3.52
CA LYS A 306 1.05 -41.21 -4.01
C LYS A 306 0.10 -42.39 -3.89
N GLU A 307 -0.73 -42.45 -2.85
CA GLU A 307 -1.68 -43.56 -2.71
C GLU A 307 -3.01 -43.27 -3.40
N PHE A 308 -3.41 -41.99 -3.47
CA PHE A 308 -4.74 -41.59 -3.96
C PHE A 308 -4.69 -40.74 -5.24
N GLY A 309 -3.50 -40.39 -5.72
CA GLY A 309 -3.32 -39.71 -7.01
C GLY A 309 -3.81 -38.26 -7.03
N LYS A 310 -4.08 -37.64 -5.86
CA LYS A 310 -4.60 -36.29 -5.75
C LYS A 310 -3.48 -35.27 -6.01
N PRO A 311 -3.64 -34.31 -6.95
CA PRO A 311 -2.69 -33.23 -7.13
C PRO A 311 -2.58 -32.35 -5.89
N ILE A 312 -1.37 -31.85 -5.63
CA ILE A 312 -1.11 -30.83 -4.62
C ILE A 312 -0.77 -29.54 -5.37
N LEU A 313 -1.46 -28.46 -5.03
CA LEU A 313 -1.37 -27.18 -5.70
C LEU A 313 -0.79 -26.15 -4.74
N TYR A 314 0.24 -25.41 -5.16
CA TYR A 314 0.65 -24.17 -4.49
C TYR A 314 -0.33 -23.08 -4.91
N SER A 315 -1.55 -23.18 -4.38
CA SER A 315 -2.73 -22.45 -4.85
C SER A 315 -2.76 -20.97 -4.44
N GLU A 316 -1.77 -20.51 -3.67
CA GLU A 316 -1.53 -19.08 -3.41
C GLU A 316 -0.06 -18.86 -3.03
N GLY A 317 0.70 -18.19 -3.91
CA GLY A 317 2.10 -17.87 -3.78
C GLY A 317 2.41 -16.39 -3.99
N VAL A 318 3.68 -16.02 -3.87
CA VAL A 318 4.15 -14.64 -4.01
C VAL A 318 4.76 -14.36 -5.38
N ALA A 319 4.56 -13.15 -5.89
CA ALA A 319 5.34 -12.59 -6.99
C ALA A 319 6.57 -11.83 -6.44
N PRO A 320 7.56 -11.47 -7.28
CA PRO A 320 8.64 -10.57 -6.87
C PRO A 320 8.11 -9.28 -6.23
N MET A 321 8.78 -8.77 -5.20
CA MET A 321 8.27 -7.64 -4.38
C MET A 321 9.17 -6.40 -4.36
N ILE A 322 10.29 -6.41 -5.07
CA ILE A 322 11.12 -5.22 -5.30
C ILE A 322 11.52 -5.26 -6.76
N ASP A 323 11.32 -4.15 -7.46
CA ASP A 323 11.70 -4.04 -8.85
C ASP A 323 13.22 -4.09 -8.98
N PRO A 324 13.77 -4.92 -9.89
CA PRO A 324 15.21 -5.05 -10.11
C PRO A 324 15.98 -3.74 -10.24
N GLN A 325 15.40 -2.73 -10.88
CA GLN A 325 16.01 -1.40 -11.01
C GLN A 325 16.33 -0.74 -9.65
N TYR A 326 15.52 -0.99 -8.62
CA TYR A 326 15.76 -0.50 -7.27
C TYR A 326 16.69 -1.44 -6.51
N ARG A 327 16.53 -2.75 -6.68
CA ARG A 327 17.38 -3.76 -6.02
C ARG A 327 18.85 -3.63 -6.45
N VAL A 328 19.13 -3.41 -7.73
CA VAL A 328 20.51 -3.28 -8.23
C VAL A 328 21.22 -2.07 -7.64
N ASN A 329 20.48 -1.00 -7.33
CA ASN A 329 21.04 0.19 -6.67
C ASN A 329 21.21 -0.01 -5.16
N ALA A 330 20.29 -0.75 -4.51
CA ALA A 330 20.30 -0.98 -3.08
C ALA A 330 21.25 -2.10 -2.61
N GLU A 331 21.33 -3.19 -3.37
CA GLU A 331 22.11 -4.40 -3.11
C GLU A 331 22.79 -4.88 -4.41
N PRO A 332 23.72 -4.09 -4.99
CA PRO A 332 24.34 -4.36 -6.30
C PRO A 332 25.01 -5.73 -6.39
N GLU A 333 25.51 -6.27 -5.27
CA GLU A 333 26.11 -7.61 -5.22
C GLU A 333 25.14 -8.75 -5.56
N ARG A 334 23.82 -8.49 -5.55
CA ARG A 334 22.76 -9.45 -5.92
C ARG A 334 22.23 -9.28 -7.33
N GLY A 335 22.71 -8.28 -8.07
CA GLY A 335 22.41 -8.08 -9.49
C GLY A 335 20.94 -7.84 -9.83
N GLY A 336 20.08 -7.45 -8.89
CA GLY A 336 18.64 -7.24 -9.14
C GLY A 336 17.80 -8.52 -9.28
N VAL A 337 18.41 -9.64 -9.66
CA VAL A 337 17.75 -10.96 -9.84
C VAL A 337 17.69 -11.76 -8.54
N GLY A 338 18.75 -11.69 -7.73
CA GLY A 338 18.88 -12.38 -6.44
C GLY A 338 18.27 -11.65 -5.26
N GLY A 339 18.28 -12.30 -4.10
CA GLY A 339 17.78 -11.76 -2.83
C GLY A 339 16.42 -12.34 -2.41
N ALA A 340 15.94 -11.93 -1.24
CA ALA A 340 14.66 -12.39 -0.72
C ALA A 340 13.52 -11.86 -1.59
N VAL A 341 12.58 -12.72 -2.00
CA VAL A 341 11.46 -12.40 -2.91
C VAL A 341 11.89 -11.67 -4.20
N GLY A 342 13.11 -11.95 -4.68
CA GLY A 342 13.57 -11.64 -6.04
C GLY A 342 13.24 -12.79 -7.01
N ALA A 343 13.53 -12.59 -8.30
CA ALA A 343 13.26 -13.57 -9.35
C ALA A 343 13.85 -14.96 -9.07
N ALA A 344 15.12 -15.03 -8.66
CA ALA A 344 15.77 -16.30 -8.31
C ALA A 344 15.13 -16.98 -7.09
N ASP A 345 14.60 -16.21 -6.13
CA ASP A 345 13.85 -16.76 -4.98
C ASP A 345 12.49 -17.34 -5.40
N ILE A 346 11.78 -16.69 -6.32
CA ILE A 346 10.50 -17.19 -6.83
C ILE A 346 10.69 -18.51 -7.60
N ALA A 347 11.72 -18.58 -8.46
CA ALA A 347 12.08 -19.83 -9.13
C ALA A 347 12.48 -20.91 -8.10
N ASP A 348 13.28 -20.56 -7.10
CA ASP A 348 13.68 -21.48 -6.02
C ASP A 348 12.47 -22.03 -5.25
N ARG A 349 11.49 -21.19 -4.90
CA ARG A 349 10.26 -21.58 -4.21
C ARG A 349 9.45 -22.59 -5.00
N PHE A 350 9.24 -22.35 -6.29
CA PHE A 350 8.44 -23.26 -7.12
C PHE A 350 9.12 -24.63 -7.25
N ILE A 351 10.43 -24.66 -7.46
CA ILE A 351 11.21 -25.91 -7.53
C ILE A 351 11.17 -26.67 -6.20
N ASN A 352 11.38 -25.98 -5.07
CA ASN A 352 11.35 -26.60 -3.75
C ASN A 352 9.96 -27.02 -3.30
N ALA A 353 8.89 -26.38 -3.79
CA ALA A 353 7.52 -26.79 -3.51
C ALA A 353 7.20 -28.18 -4.08
N TYR A 354 7.86 -28.58 -5.17
CA TYR A 354 7.80 -29.96 -5.63
C TYR A 354 8.57 -30.87 -4.67
N ARG A 355 9.87 -30.61 -4.46
CA ARG A 355 10.73 -31.46 -3.61
C ARG A 355 11.80 -30.66 -2.87
N TRP A 356 11.53 -30.33 -1.62
CA TRP A 356 12.51 -29.73 -0.72
C TRP A 356 13.17 -30.81 0.16
N SER A 357 14.50 -30.88 0.17
CA SER A 357 15.23 -31.95 0.86
C SER A 357 15.00 -31.98 2.37
N GLY A 358 14.67 -30.84 2.98
CA GLY A 358 14.34 -30.76 4.40
C GLY A 358 13.03 -31.47 4.79
N ALA A 359 12.21 -31.87 3.82
CA ALA A 359 11.05 -32.74 4.04
C ALA A 359 11.41 -34.25 4.07
N GLY A 360 12.67 -34.61 3.79
CA GLY A 360 13.11 -36.01 3.77
C GLY A 360 12.43 -36.82 2.67
N ASP A 361 11.90 -37.99 3.04
CA ASP A 361 11.21 -38.91 2.12
C ASP A 361 9.75 -38.49 1.84
N ASP A 362 9.28 -37.41 2.45
CA ASP A 362 7.90 -36.94 2.38
C ASP A 362 7.77 -35.54 1.74
N PRO A 363 8.19 -35.34 0.48
CA PRO A 363 8.05 -34.05 -0.20
C PRO A 363 6.59 -33.69 -0.48
N ALA A 364 6.31 -32.41 -0.72
CA ALA A 364 4.94 -31.95 -0.96
C ALA A 364 4.42 -32.27 -2.37
N HIS A 365 5.31 -32.42 -3.36
CA HIS A 365 4.97 -32.66 -4.76
C HIS A 365 3.97 -31.65 -5.33
N MET A 366 4.14 -30.36 -4.98
CA MET A 366 3.31 -29.30 -5.56
C MET A 366 3.73 -29.04 -7.02
N THR A 367 2.76 -28.96 -7.92
CA THR A 367 3.01 -28.91 -9.38
C THR A 367 2.52 -27.63 -10.07
N THR A 368 1.76 -26.80 -9.35
CA THR A 368 1.21 -25.52 -9.80
C THR A 368 1.59 -24.43 -8.82
N PHE A 369 1.84 -23.20 -9.27
CA PHE A 369 2.12 -22.03 -8.46
C PHE A 369 1.30 -20.81 -8.89
N LEU A 370 0.36 -20.36 -8.07
CA LEU A 370 -0.51 -19.23 -8.41
C LEU A 370 0.01 -17.92 -7.80
N PHE A 371 0.37 -16.94 -8.63
CA PHE A 371 0.81 -15.63 -8.17
C PHE A 371 -0.35 -14.82 -7.61
N GLN A 372 -0.25 -14.38 -6.36
CA GLN A 372 -1.21 -13.45 -5.78
C GLN A 372 -0.58 -12.06 -5.58
N PRO A 373 -0.82 -11.09 -6.48
CA PRO A 373 -1.32 -11.24 -7.83
C PRO A 373 -0.20 -11.42 -8.86
N ALA A 374 -0.54 -11.90 -10.07
CA ALA A 374 0.35 -11.76 -11.23
C ALA A 374 0.38 -10.32 -11.76
N VAL A 375 -0.76 -9.63 -11.72
CA VAL A 375 -0.89 -8.22 -12.13
C VAL A 375 -1.39 -7.37 -10.98
N GLY A 376 -0.59 -6.37 -10.60
CA GLY A 376 -0.94 -5.38 -9.59
C GLY A 376 -1.59 -4.16 -10.24
N ALA A 377 -2.87 -4.27 -10.59
CA ALA A 377 -3.68 -3.17 -11.10
C ALA A 377 -4.50 -2.52 -9.98
N MET A 378 -3.78 -1.94 -9.02
CA MET A 378 -4.29 -1.33 -7.80
C MET A 378 -3.41 -0.12 -7.46
N TYR A 379 -3.94 0.80 -6.66
CA TYR A 379 -3.17 1.98 -6.29
C TYR A 379 -1.94 1.66 -5.41
N GLU A 380 -0.84 2.37 -5.65
CA GLU A 380 0.36 2.27 -4.81
C GLU A 380 0.04 2.56 -3.34
N GLY A 381 0.67 1.78 -2.46
CA GLY A 381 0.46 1.84 -1.02
C GLY A 381 -0.66 0.93 -0.51
N THR A 382 -1.24 0.09 -1.34
CA THR A 382 -2.05 -1.07 -0.90
C THR A 382 -1.15 -2.23 -0.43
N GLN A 383 -1.72 -3.20 0.30
CA GLN A 383 -0.97 -4.27 0.99
C GLN A 383 0.00 -5.07 0.11
N TYR A 384 -0.29 -5.18 -1.18
CA TYR A 384 0.53 -5.92 -2.14
C TYR A 384 1.26 -5.02 -3.14
N SER A 385 1.43 -3.73 -2.87
CA SER A 385 2.28 -2.86 -3.70
C SER A 385 3.72 -2.80 -3.16
N PRO A 386 4.76 -2.93 -4.00
CA PRO A 386 4.83 -3.80 -5.17
C PRO A 386 4.88 -5.29 -4.78
N LYS A 387 4.21 -6.13 -5.55
CA LYS A 387 4.11 -7.61 -5.51
C LYS A 387 3.38 -7.99 -6.79
N HIS A 388 4.11 -8.18 -7.88
CA HIS A 388 3.52 -8.42 -9.20
C HIS A 388 4.55 -8.95 -10.21
N LEU A 389 4.07 -9.49 -11.32
CA LEU A 389 4.85 -9.61 -12.56
C LEU A 389 4.69 -8.35 -13.43
N ILE A 390 3.51 -7.73 -13.36
CA ILE A 390 3.16 -6.48 -14.06
C ILE A 390 2.49 -5.49 -13.09
N ARG A 391 2.98 -4.26 -13.00
CA ARG A 391 2.31 -3.13 -12.34
C ARG A 391 1.45 -2.35 -13.34
N ALA A 392 0.21 -2.04 -12.98
CA ALA A 392 -0.71 -1.29 -13.85
C ALA A 392 -1.62 -0.34 -13.03
N SER A 393 -1.03 0.71 -12.46
CA SER A 393 -1.70 1.62 -11.51
C SER A 393 -2.27 2.91 -12.13
N ASP A 394 -1.92 3.22 -13.38
CA ASP A 394 -2.13 4.51 -14.03
C ASP A 394 -3.03 4.39 -15.28
N PRO A 395 -4.30 3.95 -15.13
CA PRO A 395 -5.18 3.67 -16.26
C PRO A 395 -5.49 4.89 -17.13
N TRP A 396 -5.28 6.12 -16.65
CA TRP A 396 -5.51 7.35 -17.41
C TRP A 396 -4.42 7.64 -18.45
N SER A 397 -3.16 7.28 -18.18
CA SER A 397 -2.06 7.42 -19.13
C SER A 397 -1.87 6.16 -19.96
N GLY A 398 -2.31 5.01 -19.43
CA GLY A 398 -2.03 3.71 -20.03
C GLY A 398 -0.63 3.20 -19.71
N TYR A 399 0.11 3.86 -18.82
CA TYR A 399 1.43 3.45 -18.37
C TYR A 399 1.36 2.15 -17.56
N TRP A 400 2.28 1.23 -17.75
CA TRP A 400 2.40 -0.02 -16.98
C TRP A 400 3.86 -0.47 -16.99
N GLU A 401 4.22 -1.37 -16.09
CA GLU A 401 5.59 -1.88 -15.97
C GLU A 401 5.55 -3.40 -15.92
N GLY A 402 6.07 -4.05 -16.97
CA GLY A 402 6.43 -5.46 -16.93
C GLY A 402 7.92 -5.61 -16.68
N ASP A 403 8.30 -6.61 -15.89
CA ASP A 403 9.70 -6.79 -15.49
C ASP A 403 10.07 -8.29 -15.41
N ILE A 404 11.17 -8.60 -14.70
CA ILE A 404 11.81 -9.90 -14.54
C ILE A 404 10.88 -11.04 -14.16
N GLY A 405 9.72 -10.75 -13.55
CA GLY A 405 8.70 -11.74 -13.24
C GLY A 405 8.23 -12.49 -14.49
N ILE A 406 8.04 -11.80 -15.62
CA ILE A 406 7.65 -12.42 -16.89
C ILE A 406 8.77 -13.30 -17.44
N ALA A 407 10.01 -12.79 -17.46
CA ALA A 407 11.19 -13.56 -17.88
C ALA A 407 11.39 -14.82 -17.03
N THR A 408 11.15 -14.72 -15.71
CA THR A 408 11.20 -15.85 -14.78
C THR A 408 10.22 -16.95 -15.18
N VAL A 409 8.96 -16.61 -15.51
CA VAL A 409 7.96 -17.59 -15.92
C VAL A 409 8.32 -18.23 -17.27
N ARG A 410 8.88 -17.44 -18.21
CA ARG A 410 9.30 -17.93 -19.53
C ARG A 410 10.35 -19.04 -19.45
N HIS A 411 11.25 -19.03 -18.45
CA HIS A 411 12.21 -20.13 -18.20
C HIS A 411 11.54 -21.50 -18.01
N PHE A 412 10.28 -21.51 -17.59
CA PHE A 412 9.49 -22.71 -17.38
C PHE A 412 8.53 -22.95 -18.56
N HIS A 413 7.62 -22.02 -18.84
CA HIS A 413 6.51 -22.24 -19.78
C HIS A 413 6.94 -22.29 -21.24
N GLN A 414 8.02 -21.62 -21.63
CA GLN A 414 8.49 -21.72 -23.02
C GLN A 414 9.24 -23.03 -23.31
N PHE A 415 9.61 -23.79 -22.27
CA PHE A 415 10.40 -25.01 -22.39
C PHE A 415 9.72 -26.25 -21.80
N ALA A 416 8.50 -26.12 -21.27
CA ALA A 416 7.71 -27.22 -20.75
C ALA A 416 6.22 -26.94 -20.90
N GLU A 417 5.48 -27.94 -21.40
CA GLU A 417 4.02 -27.86 -21.54
C GLU A 417 3.31 -28.57 -20.39
N HIS A 418 2.01 -28.28 -20.24
CA HIS A 418 1.16 -29.06 -19.37
C HIS A 418 1.26 -30.56 -19.69
N GLY A 419 1.37 -31.39 -18.65
CA GLY A 419 1.47 -32.85 -18.80
C GLY A 419 2.90 -33.40 -18.85
N TRP A 420 3.93 -32.56 -19.00
CA TRP A 420 5.33 -33.01 -18.91
C TRP A 420 5.62 -33.65 -17.55
N GLU A 421 6.43 -34.69 -17.55
CA GLU A 421 6.66 -35.57 -16.40
C GLU A 421 7.91 -35.12 -15.63
N TYR A 422 7.82 -35.09 -14.30
CA TYR A 422 8.97 -34.78 -13.44
C TYR A 422 9.94 -35.97 -13.37
N ILE A 423 11.23 -35.68 -13.47
CA ILE A 423 12.31 -36.62 -13.13
C ILE A 423 12.63 -36.44 -11.64
N GLU A 424 12.29 -37.43 -10.83
CA GLU A 424 12.17 -37.29 -9.37
C GLU A 424 13.52 -37.02 -8.69
N GLY A 425 14.55 -37.83 -8.96
CA GLY A 425 15.90 -37.68 -8.41
C GLY A 425 16.64 -36.44 -8.92
N ALA A 426 16.19 -35.87 -10.03
CA ALA A 426 16.74 -34.69 -10.66
C ALA A 426 15.94 -33.40 -10.38
N THR A 427 14.93 -33.44 -9.50
CA THR A 427 14.12 -32.29 -9.13
C THR A 427 14.20 -31.99 -7.63
N GLY A 428 14.34 -30.71 -7.28
CA GLY A 428 14.31 -30.22 -5.91
C GLY A 428 15.49 -29.35 -5.51
N GLY A 429 15.50 -28.95 -4.23
CA GLY A 429 16.58 -28.16 -3.65
C GLY A 429 16.82 -28.39 -2.16
N ASP A 430 17.90 -27.80 -1.65
CA ASP A 430 18.46 -28.11 -0.33
C ASP A 430 18.71 -26.91 0.59
N GLY A 431 18.19 -25.74 0.24
CA GLY A 431 18.32 -24.54 1.05
C GLY A 431 17.65 -24.67 2.41
N THR A 432 18.12 -23.91 3.39
CA THR A 432 17.49 -23.87 4.71
C THR A 432 16.12 -23.20 4.62
N LYS A 433 15.11 -23.71 5.33
CA LYS A 433 13.75 -23.17 5.27
C LYS A 433 13.74 -21.69 5.68
N GLY A 434 13.17 -20.86 4.81
CA GLY A 434 12.88 -19.45 5.04
C GLY A 434 11.38 -19.19 5.07
N ASP A 435 10.99 -17.97 4.69
CA ASP A 435 9.60 -17.55 4.68
C ASP A 435 8.88 -18.00 3.40
N GLY A 436 8.28 -19.20 3.43
CA GLY A 436 7.56 -19.80 2.31
C GLY A 436 8.43 -20.28 1.15
N GLY A 437 9.75 -20.34 1.38
CA GLY A 437 10.80 -20.75 0.44
C GLY A 437 12.06 -21.14 1.20
N THR A 438 13.23 -20.98 0.57
CA THR A 438 14.52 -21.15 1.24
C THR A 438 15.17 -19.80 1.55
N ASN A 439 16.10 -19.75 2.52
CA ASN A 439 16.86 -18.54 2.82
C ASN A 439 17.91 -18.30 1.72
N VAL A 440 18.07 -17.03 1.32
CA VAL A 440 19.12 -16.55 0.42
C VAL A 440 20.49 -17.05 0.90
N ASP A 441 21.38 -17.41 -0.03
CA ASP A 441 22.74 -17.88 0.25
C ASP A 441 22.85 -19.20 1.05
N THR A 442 21.80 -20.02 1.10
CA THR A 442 21.84 -21.28 1.89
C THR A 442 21.73 -22.58 1.10
N SER A 443 21.28 -22.57 -0.16
CA SER A 443 21.20 -23.77 -1.00
C SER A 443 22.53 -24.06 -1.72
N THR A 444 22.82 -25.34 -1.95
CA THR A 444 23.91 -25.80 -2.82
C THR A 444 23.39 -26.34 -4.16
N ARG A 445 22.10 -26.70 -4.22
CA ARG A 445 21.40 -27.14 -5.43
C ARG A 445 19.94 -26.73 -5.34
N THR A 446 19.42 -26.16 -6.42
CA THR A 446 17.99 -26.00 -6.68
C THR A 446 17.75 -26.16 -8.18
N VAL A 447 17.10 -27.25 -8.58
CA VAL A 447 16.93 -27.62 -9.99
C VAL A 447 15.60 -28.35 -10.18
N MET A 448 14.86 -28.04 -11.25
CA MET A 448 13.72 -28.83 -11.70
C MET A 448 14.04 -29.47 -13.03
N THR A 449 13.72 -30.75 -13.18
CA THR A 449 13.97 -31.49 -14.42
C THR A 449 12.69 -32.17 -14.90
N LEU A 450 12.31 -31.88 -16.14
CA LEU A 450 11.09 -32.36 -16.78
C LEU A 450 11.43 -33.08 -18.09
N ARG A 451 10.61 -34.07 -18.45
CA ARG A 451 10.62 -34.69 -19.77
C ARG A 451 9.24 -34.70 -20.42
N THR A 452 9.20 -34.80 -21.74
CA THR A 452 7.94 -35.05 -22.45
C THR A 452 7.28 -36.34 -21.96
N PRO A 453 5.93 -36.40 -21.97
CA PRO A 453 5.18 -37.60 -21.59
C PRO A 453 5.64 -38.84 -22.34
N ALA A 454 5.59 -40.02 -21.70
CA ALA A 454 5.89 -41.29 -22.37
C ALA A 454 4.98 -41.59 -23.58
N SER A 455 3.81 -40.96 -23.66
CA SER A 455 2.87 -41.08 -24.77
C SER A 455 3.16 -40.12 -25.94
N ALA A 456 4.13 -39.21 -25.81
CA ALA A 456 4.46 -38.27 -26.87
C ALA A 456 5.06 -39.00 -28.08
N ASP A 457 4.70 -38.55 -29.29
CA ASP A 457 5.28 -39.06 -30.52
C ASP A 457 6.65 -38.39 -30.74
N GLY A 458 7.72 -39.17 -30.86
CA GLY A 458 9.07 -38.66 -31.12
C GLY A 458 10.10 -39.11 -30.09
N GLU A 459 11.30 -38.55 -30.18
CA GLU A 459 12.34 -38.69 -29.16
C GLU A 459 11.93 -37.89 -27.91
N PRO A 460 12.12 -38.39 -26.68
CA PRO A 460 11.82 -37.63 -25.49
C PRO A 460 12.60 -36.31 -25.42
N GLU A 461 11.92 -35.21 -25.11
CA GLU A 461 12.57 -33.92 -24.87
C GLU A 461 12.82 -33.73 -23.37
N LEU A 462 13.90 -33.02 -23.04
CA LEU A 462 14.35 -32.73 -21.67
C LEU A 462 14.42 -31.22 -21.48
N THR A 463 13.91 -30.75 -20.33
CA THR A 463 14.11 -29.39 -19.85
C THR A 463 14.52 -29.41 -18.39
N GLN A 464 15.54 -28.63 -18.04
CA GLN A 464 16.04 -28.47 -16.69
C GLN A 464 16.15 -26.98 -16.35
N VAL A 465 15.52 -26.53 -15.27
CA VAL A 465 15.58 -25.14 -14.80
C VAL A 465 16.31 -25.09 -13.46
N HIS A 466 17.41 -24.35 -13.39
CA HIS A 466 18.20 -24.09 -12.19
C HIS A 466 17.89 -22.70 -11.64
N ALA A 467 17.80 -22.61 -10.31
CA ALA A 467 17.74 -21.34 -9.60
C ALA A 467 18.93 -21.24 -8.63
N ASN A 468 19.77 -20.21 -8.79
CA ASN A 468 20.89 -19.97 -7.89
C ASN A 468 20.71 -18.65 -7.14
N ASN A 469 19.98 -18.66 -6.02
CA ASN A 469 19.84 -17.48 -5.16
C ASN A 469 21.00 -17.33 -4.16
N THR A 470 22.25 -17.52 -4.63
CA THR A 470 23.46 -17.46 -3.79
C THR A 470 24.60 -16.71 -4.45
N ALA A 471 25.52 -16.17 -3.63
CA ALA A 471 26.75 -15.49 -4.07
C ALA A 471 27.80 -16.41 -4.75
N THR A 472 27.57 -17.71 -4.81
CA THR A 472 28.57 -18.69 -5.27
C THR A 472 28.13 -19.36 -6.57
N ALA A 473 29.01 -19.36 -7.57
CA ALA A 473 28.78 -20.12 -8.80
C ALA A 473 28.71 -21.62 -8.50
N ARG A 474 27.80 -22.33 -9.16
CA ARG A 474 27.62 -23.77 -9.00
C ARG A 474 28.13 -24.51 -10.23
N TYR A 475 28.70 -25.69 -10.01
CA TYR A 475 29.31 -26.51 -11.05
C TYR A 475 28.79 -27.93 -10.95
N PHE A 476 28.12 -28.39 -12.02
CA PHE A 476 27.48 -29.70 -12.08
C PHE A 476 28.04 -30.55 -13.21
N GLU A 477 28.35 -31.81 -12.91
CA GLU A 477 28.37 -32.87 -13.91
C GLU A 477 26.96 -33.44 -14.02
N VAL A 478 26.21 -32.96 -15.01
CA VAL A 478 24.86 -33.44 -15.32
C VAL A 478 25.00 -34.71 -16.16
N LYS A 479 24.54 -35.84 -15.63
CA LYS A 479 24.68 -37.16 -16.25
C LYS A 479 23.32 -37.61 -16.75
N VAL A 480 23.08 -37.57 -18.06
CA VAL A 480 21.77 -37.76 -18.69
C VAL A 480 21.69 -39.15 -19.35
N ALA A 481 20.65 -39.92 -19.04
CA ALA A 481 20.34 -41.20 -19.67
C ALA A 481 18.85 -41.28 -20.06
N ASP A 482 18.52 -42.24 -20.94
CA ASP A 482 17.16 -42.64 -21.30
C ASP A 482 16.25 -41.50 -21.83
N LEU A 483 16.87 -40.53 -22.51
CA LEU A 483 16.22 -39.36 -23.12
C LEU A 483 16.65 -39.20 -24.58
N GLY A 484 16.59 -40.30 -25.33
CA GLY A 484 16.86 -40.35 -26.77
C GLY A 484 18.31 -40.68 -27.13
N GLU A 485 18.72 -40.33 -28.36
CA GLU A 485 20.07 -40.61 -28.88
C GLU A 485 21.17 -39.94 -28.03
N SER A 486 22.29 -40.63 -27.81
CA SER A 486 23.49 -40.05 -27.16
C SER A 486 24.13 -38.97 -28.03
N GLY A 487 24.69 -37.94 -27.38
CA GLY A 487 25.39 -36.83 -28.03
C GLY A 487 24.55 -35.58 -28.26
N ARG A 488 23.30 -35.52 -27.77
CA ARG A 488 22.40 -34.37 -27.95
C ARG A 488 22.89 -33.15 -27.15
N PRO A 489 22.98 -31.95 -27.73
CA PRO A 489 23.34 -30.76 -26.96
C PRO A 489 22.21 -30.33 -26.01
N LEU A 490 22.59 -29.71 -24.88
CA LEU A 490 21.66 -28.99 -24.00
C LEU A 490 21.81 -27.49 -24.23
N HIS A 491 20.80 -26.87 -24.83
CA HIS A 491 20.76 -25.44 -25.11
C HIS A 491 20.47 -24.65 -23.84
N ALA A 492 21.23 -23.58 -23.62
CA ALA A 492 21.24 -22.81 -22.39
C ALA A 492 20.60 -21.43 -22.60
N TRP A 493 19.60 -21.14 -21.77
CA TRP A 493 18.94 -19.85 -21.66
C TRP A 493 19.11 -19.32 -20.25
N GLU A 494 19.66 -18.12 -20.08
CA GLU A 494 20.08 -17.60 -18.78
C GLU A 494 19.50 -16.21 -18.49
N THR A 495 19.23 -15.96 -17.22
CA THR A 495 18.93 -14.64 -16.65
C THR A 495 19.94 -14.35 -15.54
N THR A 496 20.71 -13.27 -15.68
CA THR A 496 21.59 -12.72 -14.65
C THR A 496 21.31 -11.24 -14.40
N GLY A 497 21.95 -10.69 -13.36
CA GLY A 497 22.06 -9.25 -13.21
C GLY A 497 23.07 -8.64 -14.18
N PRO A 498 23.00 -7.31 -14.40
CA PRO A 498 23.84 -6.61 -15.38
C PRO A 498 25.31 -6.49 -14.96
N GLU A 499 26.20 -6.31 -15.93
CA GLU A 499 27.54 -5.81 -15.64
C GLU A 499 27.54 -4.31 -15.30
N ALA A 500 28.65 -3.83 -14.72
CA ALA A 500 28.78 -2.44 -14.31
C ALA A 500 28.66 -1.46 -15.50
N GLY A 501 27.60 -0.64 -15.49
CA GLY A 501 27.34 0.39 -16.50
C GLY A 501 26.37 -0.03 -17.60
N GLU A 502 25.85 -1.25 -17.54
CA GLU A 502 24.77 -1.72 -18.42
C GLU A 502 23.39 -1.34 -17.86
N ALA A 503 22.35 -1.49 -18.69
CA ALA A 503 20.97 -1.33 -18.23
C ALA A 503 20.62 -2.44 -17.22
N TYR A 504 19.71 -2.16 -16.28
CA TYR A 504 19.42 -3.09 -15.18
C TYR A 504 18.87 -4.46 -15.62
N ASP A 505 18.36 -4.53 -16.86
CA ASP A 505 17.71 -5.64 -17.53
C ASP A 505 18.53 -6.23 -18.69
N ALA A 506 19.81 -5.86 -18.81
CA ALA A 506 20.69 -6.23 -19.92
C ALA A 506 20.74 -7.74 -20.22
N ASP A 507 20.77 -8.55 -19.15
CA ASP A 507 21.04 -9.99 -19.23
C ASP A 507 19.82 -10.84 -18.86
N TYR A 508 18.61 -10.33 -19.05
CA TYR A 508 17.40 -11.13 -18.82
C TYR A 508 17.20 -12.11 -19.97
N PHE A 509 16.88 -13.37 -19.69
CA PHE A 509 16.41 -14.38 -20.66
C PHE A 509 17.16 -14.40 -22.02
N GLN A 510 18.48 -14.61 -21.96
CA GLN A 510 19.39 -14.65 -23.11
C GLN A 510 19.72 -16.10 -23.53
N ASN A 511 19.91 -16.36 -24.83
CA ASN A 511 20.43 -17.64 -25.31
C ASN A 511 21.96 -17.61 -25.25
N VAL A 512 22.52 -18.20 -24.19
CA VAL A 512 23.97 -18.13 -23.94
C VAL A 512 24.77 -19.20 -24.69
N GLY A 513 24.11 -20.15 -25.34
CA GLY A 513 24.76 -21.20 -26.14
C GLY A 513 24.23 -22.60 -25.86
N HIS A 514 25.11 -23.59 -25.91
CA HIS A 514 24.77 -24.98 -25.57
C HIS A 514 25.94 -25.74 -24.95
N TYR A 515 25.64 -26.72 -24.09
CA TYR A 515 26.61 -27.69 -23.59
C TYR A 515 26.56 -28.97 -24.42
N ALA A 516 27.70 -29.41 -24.93
CA ALA A 516 27.85 -30.76 -25.49
C ALA A 516 28.34 -31.73 -24.42
N PRO A 517 28.05 -33.05 -24.55
CA PRO A 517 28.57 -34.01 -23.60
C PRO A 517 30.09 -34.15 -23.76
N VAL A 518 30.82 -34.02 -22.64
CA VAL A 518 32.29 -34.09 -22.62
C VAL A 518 32.80 -35.53 -22.60
N ARG A 519 31.96 -36.46 -22.16
CA ARG A 519 32.20 -37.90 -22.14
C ARG A 519 30.91 -38.67 -21.95
N THR A 520 31.01 -39.98 -22.06
CA THR A 520 29.98 -40.93 -21.69
C THR A 520 30.45 -41.76 -20.49
N GLU A 521 29.55 -42.07 -19.56
CA GLU A 521 29.84 -42.82 -18.33
C GLU A 521 28.76 -43.90 -18.12
N THR A 522 29.13 -45.10 -17.65
CA THR A 522 28.16 -46.16 -17.33
C THR A 522 27.93 -46.22 -15.82
N ILE A 523 26.70 -45.95 -15.39
CA ILE A 523 26.26 -46.01 -13.98
C ILE A 523 25.18 -47.08 -13.89
N ASP A 524 25.38 -48.06 -13.00
CA ASP A 524 24.46 -49.19 -12.78
C ASP A 524 24.02 -49.96 -14.05
N GLY A 525 24.86 -49.91 -15.09
CA GLY A 525 24.62 -50.59 -16.37
C GLY A 525 23.93 -49.73 -17.44
N THR A 526 23.52 -48.51 -17.07
CA THR A 526 22.93 -47.51 -17.98
C THR A 526 24.00 -46.52 -18.43
N GLU A 527 24.02 -46.23 -19.73
CA GLU A 527 24.96 -45.30 -20.34
C GLU A 527 24.44 -43.86 -20.20
N HIS A 528 25.27 -42.95 -19.69
CA HIS A 528 24.93 -41.56 -19.43
C HIS A 528 25.86 -40.62 -20.21
N ASP A 529 25.29 -39.64 -20.87
CA ASP A 529 26.02 -38.50 -21.40
C ASP A 529 26.32 -37.49 -20.28
N VAL A 530 27.59 -37.10 -20.14
CA VAL A 530 28.02 -36.19 -19.07
C VAL A 530 28.27 -34.79 -19.61
N TYR A 531 27.54 -33.82 -19.09
CA TYR A 531 27.66 -32.38 -19.39
C TYR A 531 28.31 -31.67 -18.21
N ARG A 532 29.13 -30.65 -18.49
CA ARG A 532 29.79 -29.81 -17.48
C ARG A 532 29.15 -28.42 -17.47
N VAL A 533 28.22 -28.22 -16.55
CA VAL A 533 27.37 -27.03 -16.47
C VAL A 533 27.87 -26.11 -15.37
N LYS A 534 27.92 -24.81 -15.68
CA LYS A 534 28.09 -23.73 -14.69
C LYS A 534 26.75 -23.01 -14.53
N VAL A 535 26.38 -22.71 -13.29
CA VAL A 535 25.24 -21.84 -12.97
C VAL A 535 25.79 -20.62 -12.24
N GLU A 536 25.61 -19.43 -12.81
CA GLU A 536 26.17 -18.20 -12.25
C GLU A 536 25.53 -17.86 -10.89
N PRO A 537 26.20 -17.08 -10.01
CA PRO A 537 25.56 -16.51 -8.83
C PRO A 537 24.29 -15.71 -9.18
N TYR A 538 23.32 -15.70 -8.26
CA TYR A 538 22.08 -14.89 -8.38
C TYR A 538 21.40 -14.96 -9.76
N SER A 539 21.22 -16.18 -10.29
CA SER A 539 20.77 -16.43 -11.68
C SER A 539 19.64 -17.44 -11.79
N ILE A 540 19.02 -17.48 -12.96
CA ILE A 540 18.12 -18.55 -13.42
C ILE A 540 18.67 -19.09 -14.74
N LEU A 541 18.86 -20.41 -14.84
CA LEU A 541 19.39 -21.08 -16.04
C LEU A 541 18.43 -22.19 -16.49
N THR A 542 17.95 -22.13 -17.72
CA THR A 542 17.24 -23.23 -18.38
C THR A 542 18.18 -23.96 -19.33
N LEU A 543 18.25 -25.28 -19.20
CA LEU A 543 18.89 -26.20 -20.13
C LEU A 543 17.81 -27.01 -20.82
N SER A 544 17.79 -27.07 -22.15
CA SER A 544 16.79 -27.85 -22.87
C SER A 544 17.37 -28.51 -24.11
N THR A 545 16.82 -29.67 -24.49
CA THR A 545 17.06 -30.26 -25.82
C THR A 545 16.35 -29.46 -26.93
N LEU A 546 15.43 -28.56 -26.56
CA LEU A 546 14.72 -27.65 -27.45
C LEU A 546 15.43 -26.29 -27.53
N PRO A 547 16.12 -25.95 -28.62
CA PRO A 547 16.88 -24.70 -28.73
C PRO A 547 16.02 -23.44 -28.64
N HIS A 548 14.76 -23.52 -29.11
CA HIS A 548 13.84 -22.40 -29.21
C HIS A 548 12.48 -22.71 -28.58
N GLY A 549 12.48 -23.48 -27.49
CA GLY A 549 11.28 -23.82 -26.75
C GLY A 549 10.36 -24.81 -27.46
N THR A 550 9.21 -25.07 -26.84
CA THR A 550 8.21 -26.06 -27.28
C THR A 550 7.57 -25.70 -28.62
N ASP A 551 7.30 -24.40 -28.84
CA ASP A 551 6.75 -23.89 -30.10
C ASP A 551 7.80 -23.59 -31.18
N GLY A 552 9.09 -23.64 -30.82
CA GLY A 552 10.19 -23.33 -31.74
C GLY A 552 10.34 -21.83 -32.05
N THR A 553 9.67 -20.95 -31.31
CA THR A 553 9.62 -19.49 -31.52
C THR A 553 10.28 -18.68 -30.40
N THR A 554 10.79 -19.33 -29.34
CA THR A 554 11.41 -18.64 -28.21
C THR A 554 12.54 -17.72 -28.64
N ARG A 555 12.45 -16.46 -28.24
CA ARG A 555 13.39 -15.38 -28.54
C ARG A 555 14.05 -14.81 -27.28
N GLU A 556 15.23 -14.25 -27.47
CA GLU A 556 15.92 -13.46 -26.45
C GLU A 556 15.10 -12.23 -26.07
N TYR A 557 15.22 -11.84 -24.79
CA TYR A 557 14.76 -10.56 -24.31
C TYR A 557 15.70 -9.46 -24.83
N THR A 558 15.14 -8.31 -25.16
CA THR A 558 15.92 -7.10 -25.48
C THR A 558 15.67 -6.07 -24.39
N PRO A 559 16.69 -5.37 -23.85
CA PRO A 559 16.48 -4.32 -22.84
C PRO A 559 15.36 -3.35 -23.20
N GLY A 560 14.42 -3.15 -22.28
CA GLY A 560 13.17 -2.42 -22.48
C GLY A 560 12.01 -3.25 -23.08
N ASP A 561 12.20 -4.55 -23.35
CA ASP A 561 11.09 -5.46 -23.61
C ASP A 561 10.15 -5.44 -22.40
N TYR A 562 8.84 -5.45 -22.66
CA TYR A 562 7.77 -5.32 -21.67
C TYR A 562 7.68 -3.94 -20.97
N ALA A 563 8.41 -2.94 -21.45
CA ALA A 563 8.14 -1.56 -21.08
C ALA A 563 6.82 -1.07 -21.71
N SER A 564 6.13 -0.17 -21.01
CA SER A 564 4.99 0.54 -21.58
C SER A 564 5.41 1.44 -22.75
N GLU A 565 4.59 1.46 -23.80
CA GLU A 565 4.72 2.44 -24.89
C GLU A 565 4.23 3.84 -24.50
N ALA A 566 3.39 3.93 -23.46
CA ALA A 566 2.92 5.19 -22.90
C ALA A 566 3.92 5.73 -21.86
N ASP A 567 4.00 7.06 -21.73
CA ASP A 567 4.74 7.73 -20.67
C ASP A 567 3.97 7.65 -19.34
N ASP A 568 4.68 7.64 -18.20
CA ASP A 568 4.08 7.77 -16.88
C ASP A 568 3.57 9.22 -16.64
N GLU A 569 2.39 9.51 -17.20
CA GLU A 569 1.73 10.80 -17.00
C GLU A 569 0.82 10.81 -15.77
N ILE A 570 1.02 11.82 -14.92
CA ILE A 570 0.15 12.13 -13.78
C ILE A 570 -1.29 12.44 -14.22
N LEU A 571 -2.29 11.97 -13.46
CA LEU A 571 -3.69 12.33 -13.70
C LEU A 571 -3.86 13.86 -13.65
N SER A 572 -4.18 14.45 -14.79
CA SER A 572 -4.21 15.90 -14.95
C SER A 572 -5.30 16.57 -14.10
N LEU A 573 -4.96 17.70 -13.48
CA LEU A 573 -5.92 18.56 -12.81
C LEU A 573 -6.31 19.77 -13.69
N PRO A 574 -7.61 20.13 -13.76
CA PRO A 574 -8.70 19.60 -12.96
C PRO A 574 -9.24 18.23 -13.43
N TYR A 575 -9.46 17.31 -12.48
CA TYR A 575 -10.20 16.06 -12.69
C TYR A 575 -11.65 16.24 -12.24
N ARG A 576 -12.62 15.66 -12.97
CA ARG A 576 -14.05 15.74 -12.67
C ARG A 576 -14.75 14.42 -12.99
N ASP A 577 -15.73 14.07 -12.15
CA ASP A 577 -16.63 12.96 -12.40
C ASP A 577 -18.05 13.32 -11.91
N ASN A 578 -19.02 13.23 -12.82
CA ASN A 578 -20.44 13.43 -12.54
C ASN A 578 -21.23 12.12 -12.54
N PHE A 579 -20.55 10.98 -12.72
CA PHE A 579 -21.10 9.63 -12.69
C PHE A 579 -22.18 9.33 -13.74
N GLU A 580 -22.41 10.20 -14.72
CA GLU A 580 -23.43 9.98 -15.75
C GLU A 580 -22.95 8.97 -16.81
N TYR A 581 -21.71 9.11 -17.28
CA TYR A 581 -21.07 8.26 -18.28
C TYR A 581 -21.83 8.07 -19.61
N ASP A 582 -22.78 8.96 -19.92
CA ASP A 582 -23.59 8.93 -21.15
C ASP A 582 -22.76 9.04 -22.44
N ASP A 583 -21.53 9.54 -22.34
CA ASP A 583 -20.59 9.70 -23.46
C ASP A 583 -19.87 8.40 -23.85
N TYR A 584 -19.90 7.36 -22.99
CA TYR A 584 -19.28 6.07 -23.30
C TYR A 584 -20.21 5.21 -24.18
N PRO A 585 -19.69 4.59 -25.25
CA PRO A 585 -20.49 3.73 -26.09
C PRO A 585 -20.94 2.47 -25.35
N ALA A 586 -22.11 1.96 -25.74
CA ALA A 586 -22.55 0.62 -25.33
C ALA A 586 -21.72 -0.46 -26.04
N ALA A 587 -21.40 -1.54 -25.31
CA ALA A 587 -20.63 -2.68 -25.81
C ALA A 587 -21.49 -3.95 -25.81
N VAL A 588 -21.07 -4.97 -26.56
CA VAL A 588 -21.73 -6.28 -26.59
C VAL A 588 -20.94 -7.26 -25.72
N VAL A 589 -21.60 -7.82 -24.70
CA VAL A 589 -21.07 -8.89 -23.84
C VAL A 589 -21.94 -10.12 -24.06
N ASN A 590 -21.34 -11.20 -24.58
CA ASN A 590 -22.03 -12.45 -24.94
C ASN A 590 -23.38 -12.24 -25.68
N GLY A 591 -23.37 -11.42 -26.73
CA GLY A 591 -24.57 -11.12 -27.53
C GLY A 591 -25.55 -10.12 -26.92
N THR A 592 -25.33 -9.67 -25.68
CA THR A 592 -26.17 -8.66 -25.00
C THR A 592 -25.52 -7.29 -25.08
N LYS A 593 -26.28 -6.28 -25.55
CA LYS A 593 -25.81 -4.88 -25.62
C LYS A 593 -26.00 -4.20 -24.27
N LEU A 594 -24.91 -3.76 -23.65
CA LEU A 594 -24.87 -3.13 -22.33
C LEU A 594 -24.26 -1.72 -22.39
N SER A 595 -24.81 -0.77 -21.64
CA SER A 595 -24.18 0.54 -21.42
C SER A 595 -22.89 0.43 -20.60
N TYR A 596 -22.15 1.53 -20.46
CA TYR A 596 -20.92 1.59 -19.63
C TYR A 596 -21.18 1.20 -18.19
N VAL A 597 -22.20 1.77 -17.56
CA VAL A 597 -22.58 1.45 -16.18
C VAL A 597 -23.00 -0.02 -16.05
N GLU A 598 -23.82 -0.51 -16.98
CA GLU A 598 -24.35 -1.88 -16.94
C GLU A 598 -23.24 -2.93 -17.08
N ARG A 599 -22.33 -2.79 -18.06
CA ARG A 599 -21.26 -3.79 -18.28
C ARG A 599 -20.21 -3.83 -17.17
N ARG A 600 -20.17 -2.81 -16.30
CA ARG A 600 -19.28 -2.73 -15.15
C ARG A 600 -19.99 -3.04 -13.82
N GLY A 601 -21.24 -3.49 -13.88
CA GLY A 601 -22.03 -3.77 -12.68
C GLY A 601 -22.22 -2.56 -11.76
N GLY A 602 -22.12 -1.33 -12.29
CA GLY A 602 -22.14 -0.09 -11.52
C GLY A 602 -20.77 0.42 -11.06
N THR A 603 -19.67 -0.31 -11.24
CA THR A 603 -18.34 0.14 -10.81
C THR A 603 -17.93 1.44 -11.54
N PRO A 604 -17.73 2.56 -10.82
CA PRO A 604 -17.31 3.82 -11.42
C PRO A 604 -15.85 3.77 -11.90
N ARG A 605 -15.45 4.81 -12.63
CA ARG A 605 -14.09 4.97 -13.13
C ARG A 605 -13.13 5.34 -11.98
N TYR A 606 -11.94 4.75 -11.98
CA TYR A 606 -10.81 5.08 -11.09
C TYR A 606 -11.07 4.93 -9.58
N THR A 607 -12.17 4.32 -9.13
CA THR A 607 -12.33 4.04 -7.71
C THR A 607 -11.72 2.69 -7.34
N ALA A 608 -11.20 2.59 -6.12
CA ALA A 608 -10.75 1.34 -5.53
C ALA A 608 -11.30 1.24 -4.11
N ASP A 609 -12.37 0.46 -3.96
CA ASP A 609 -13.09 0.31 -2.70
C ASP A 609 -12.19 -0.40 -1.68
N GLN A 610 -11.96 0.24 -0.53
CA GLN A 610 -11.17 -0.34 0.55
C GLN A 610 -12.08 -1.18 1.44
N ASP A 611 -13.27 -0.66 1.74
CA ASP A 611 -14.29 -1.29 2.55
C ASP A 611 -15.67 -0.88 1.99
N GLY A 612 -16.60 -1.83 1.89
CA GLY A 612 -17.91 -1.59 1.30
C GLY A 612 -17.90 -1.68 -0.22
N ALA A 613 -18.94 -1.14 -0.86
CA ALA A 613 -19.05 -1.11 -2.31
C ALA A 613 -19.67 0.21 -2.78
N PHE A 614 -19.00 0.90 -3.70
CA PHE A 614 -19.42 2.18 -4.26
C PHE A 614 -19.81 1.98 -5.72
N GLU A 615 -21.12 2.04 -6.00
CA GLU A 615 -21.69 1.75 -7.32
C GLU A 615 -22.49 2.93 -7.84
N VAL A 616 -22.38 3.19 -9.14
CA VAL A 616 -23.22 4.14 -9.86
C VAL A 616 -24.61 3.56 -10.04
N VAL A 617 -25.61 4.26 -9.50
CA VAL A 617 -27.02 3.86 -9.53
C VAL A 617 -27.90 4.93 -10.17
N ARG A 618 -28.98 4.49 -10.82
CA ARG A 618 -30.00 5.39 -11.38
C ARG A 618 -30.93 5.89 -10.29
N THR A 619 -31.16 7.20 -10.19
CA THR A 619 -32.05 7.81 -9.18
C THR A 619 -33.51 7.94 -9.61
N GLY A 620 -33.79 7.75 -10.91
CA GLY A 620 -35.15 7.83 -11.48
C GLY A 620 -35.76 9.23 -11.55
N ARG A 621 -35.01 10.31 -11.23
CA ARG A 621 -35.52 11.70 -11.22
C ARG A 621 -35.08 12.46 -12.47
N ARG A 622 -36.03 12.69 -13.39
CA ARG A 622 -35.81 13.28 -14.74
C ARG A 622 -35.27 14.72 -14.78
N TRP A 623 -35.26 15.45 -13.66
CA TRP A 623 -35.02 16.91 -13.65
C TRP A 623 -33.72 17.34 -12.95
N HIS A 624 -33.04 16.43 -12.25
CA HIS A 624 -31.68 16.58 -11.75
C HIS A 624 -31.10 15.15 -11.57
N ARG A 625 -29.99 14.85 -12.26
CA ARG A 625 -29.10 13.68 -12.03
C ARG A 625 -29.73 12.34 -12.37
N ASN A 626 -29.36 11.74 -13.50
CA ASN A 626 -29.86 10.40 -13.86
C ASN A 626 -29.14 9.33 -13.05
N ASN A 627 -27.82 9.47 -12.92
CA ASN A 627 -26.94 8.59 -12.17
C ASN A 627 -26.27 9.33 -11.01
N VAL A 628 -25.96 8.60 -9.92
CA VAL A 628 -25.14 9.07 -8.79
C VAL A 628 -24.26 7.93 -8.30
N LEU A 629 -23.14 8.24 -7.66
CA LEU A 629 -22.38 7.24 -6.92
C LEU A 629 -23.09 6.95 -5.60
N GLN A 630 -23.34 5.69 -5.27
CA GLN A 630 -23.98 5.30 -4.02
C GLN A 630 -23.16 4.20 -3.35
N GLN A 631 -22.87 4.39 -2.07
CA GLN A 631 -22.39 3.31 -1.22
C GLN A 631 -23.54 2.30 -0.99
N GLN A 632 -23.31 1.01 -1.25
CA GLN A 632 -24.35 -0.02 -1.25
C GLN A 632 -24.56 -0.74 0.09
N ILE A 633 -23.59 -0.67 0.99
CA ILE A 633 -23.55 -1.46 2.22
C ILE A 633 -24.11 -0.67 3.41
N HIS A 634 -25.32 -1.05 3.82
CA HIS A 634 -25.97 -0.56 5.03
C HIS A 634 -25.90 -1.59 6.17
N ALA A 635 -26.38 -1.23 7.36
CA ALA A 635 -26.24 -2.05 8.57
C ALA A 635 -26.65 -3.54 8.42
N GLU A 636 -27.68 -3.82 7.63
CA GLU A 636 -28.33 -5.13 7.47
C GLU A 636 -27.70 -6.03 6.39
N ASN A 637 -26.86 -5.49 5.49
CA ASN A 637 -26.23 -6.26 4.40
C ASN A 637 -24.69 -6.22 4.45
N ARG A 638 -24.11 -5.81 5.59
CA ARG A 638 -22.65 -5.88 5.82
C ARG A 638 -22.15 -7.31 5.60
N GLY A 639 -21.12 -7.49 4.79
CA GLY A 639 -20.47 -8.78 4.62
C GLY A 639 -19.82 -9.29 5.90
N PHE A 640 -19.63 -10.60 5.99
CA PHE A 640 -18.71 -11.18 6.97
C PHE A 640 -17.27 -10.93 6.51
N THR A 641 -16.45 -10.43 7.43
CA THR A 641 -15.04 -10.11 7.17
C THR A 641 -14.17 -11.37 7.16
N TRP A 642 -13.05 -11.29 6.45
CA TRP A 642 -12.01 -12.30 6.47
C TRP A 642 -11.19 -12.23 7.76
N ASN A 643 -11.74 -12.85 8.82
CA ASN A 643 -11.21 -12.81 10.18
C ASN A 643 -10.27 -13.99 10.48
N VAL A 644 -9.52 -14.48 9.48
CA VAL A 644 -8.55 -15.55 9.74
C VAL A 644 -7.54 -15.07 10.76
N TRP A 645 -6.98 -13.86 10.62
CA TRP A 645 -5.96 -13.26 11.51
C TRP A 645 -6.41 -13.02 12.95
N GLY A 646 -7.72 -12.94 13.23
CA GLY A 646 -8.29 -12.78 14.57
C GLY A 646 -8.62 -14.10 15.27
N ASP A 647 -9.84 -14.26 15.77
CA ASP A 647 -10.29 -15.49 16.45
C ASP A 647 -10.73 -16.62 15.47
N GLY A 648 -10.70 -16.35 14.17
CA GLY A 648 -11.07 -17.30 13.11
C GLY A 648 -12.58 -17.43 12.88
N ARG A 649 -13.41 -16.68 13.62
CA ARG A 649 -14.87 -16.69 13.40
C ARG A 649 -15.21 -16.19 12.00
N GLN A 650 -16.14 -16.88 11.33
CA GLN A 650 -16.60 -16.55 9.97
C GLN A 650 -17.96 -15.83 9.94
N ASP A 651 -18.45 -15.35 11.08
CA ASP A 651 -19.72 -14.61 11.24
C ASP A 651 -19.48 -13.19 11.80
N ILE A 652 -18.27 -12.66 11.66
CA ILE A 652 -17.92 -11.32 12.12
C ILE A 652 -18.31 -10.33 11.02
N LEU A 653 -19.30 -9.47 11.31
CA LEU A 653 -19.66 -8.38 10.41
C LEU A 653 -18.51 -7.39 10.28
N GLN A 654 -18.35 -6.86 9.07
CA GLN A 654 -17.48 -5.73 8.81
C GLN A 654 -17.82 -4.54 9.72
N SER A 655 -16.78 -3.91 10.27
CA SER A 655 -16.88 -2.76 11.17
C SER A 655 -16.11 -1.54 10.70
N ALA A 656 -15.15 -1.71 9.79
CA ALA A 656 -14.44 -0.61 9.16
C ALA A 656 -15.41 0.24 8.32
N ALA A 657 -15.24 1.56 8.38
CA ALA A 657 -16.13 2.48 7.67
C ALA A 657 -16.00 2.26 6.15
N PRO A 658 -17.12 2.17 5.42
CA PRO A 658 -17.09 2.12 3.98
C PRO A 658 -16.29 3.26 3.38
N SER A 659 -15.33 2.92 2.53
CA SER A 659 -14.41 3.89 1.94
C SER A 659 -13.92 3.44 0.57
N THR A 660 -13.66 4.42 -0.30
CA THR A 660 -13.06 4.21 -1.61
C THR A 660 -12.02 5.29 -1.88
N VAL A 661 -10.91 4.90 -2.50
CA VAL A 661 -9.81 5.81 -2.84
C VAL A 661 -9.76 6.00 -4.36
N LEU A 662 -9.32 7.19 -4.79
CA LEU A 662 -9.14 7.47 -6.23
C LEU A 662 -8.19 8.63 -6.51
N GLY A 663 -7.63 8.60 -7.71
CA GLY A 663 -6.75 9.63 -8.26
C GLY A 663 -5.28 9.26 -8.15
N ASP A 664 -4.42 10.26 -8.11
CA ASP A 664 -2.97 10.08 -8.24
C ASP A 664 -2.22 10.51 -6.96
N HIS A 665 -1.34 9.64 -6.43
CA HIS A 665 -0.56 9.95 -5.22
C HIS A 665 0.48 11.06 -5.42
N ARG A 666 0.72 11.46 -6.67
CA ARG A 666 1.59 12.57 -7.06
C ARG A 666 0.91 13.93 -6.95
N TRP A 667 -0.38 13.98 -6.61
CA TRP A 667 -1.04 15.26 -6.36
C TRP A 667 -0.50 15.92 -5.09
N ALA A 668 0.13 17.08 -5.28
CA ALA A 668 0.57 17.99 -4.24
C ALA A 668 -0.59 18.96 -3.90
N ASP A 669 -0.50 20.25 -4.19
CA ASP A 669 -1.51 21.21 -3.70
C ASP A 669 -2.80 21.29 -4.55
N TYR A 670 -3.91 20.82 -3.97
CA TYR A 670 -5.22 20.78 -4.63
C TYR A 670 -6.40 21.03 -3.68
N ARG A 671 -7.56 21.28 -4.28
CA ARG A 671 -8.87 21.29 -3.62
C ARG A 671 -9.74 20.19 -4.19
N ALA A 672 -10.26 19.33 -3.32
CA ALA A 672 -11.28 18.34 -3.63
C ALA A 672 -12.67 18.86 -3.23
N THR A 673 -13.68 18.60 -4.05
CA THR A 673 -15.08 18.89 -3.76
C THR A 673 -15.97 17.75 -4.21
N VAL A 674 -17.01 17.43 -3.45
CA VAL A 674 -18.04 16.45 -3.82
C VAL A 674 -19.39 16.91 -3.27
N ASP A 675 -20.46 16.69 -4.03
CA ASP A 675 -21.81 16.80 -3.50
C ASP A 675 -22.16 15.48 -2.80
N PHE A 676 -22.82 15.54 -1.66
CA PHE A 676 -23.30 14.34 -0.96
C PHE A 676 -24.73 14.51 -0.47
N ARG A 677 -25.39 13.36 -0.25
CA ARG A 677 -26.71 13.25 0.37
C ARG A 677 -26.74 12.01 1.25
N LEU A 678 -27.21 12.14 2.49
CA LEU A 678 -27.27 11.02 3.43
C LEU A 678 -28.56 10.22 3.24
N ASP A 679 -28.48 8.93 3.54
CA ASP A 679 -29.63 8.04 3.66
C ASP A 679 -30.32 8.29 5.01
N ASP A 680 -31.61 8.63 5.01
CA ASP A 680 -32.40 8.92 6.21
C ASP A 680 -33.00 7.66 6.85
N VAL A 681 -32.75 6.48 6.27
CA VAL A 681 -33.21 5.20 6.79
C VAL A 681 -32.25 4.67 7.86
N MET A 682 -32.54 5.00 9.12
CA MET A 682 -31.86 4.42 10.28
C MET A 682 -32.19 2.93 10.43
N ARG A 683 -31.16 2.10 10.32
CA ARG A 683 -31.25 0.63 10.50
C ARG A 683 -30.55 0.13 11.76
N ASP A 684 -29.50 0.82 12.20
CA ASP A 684 -28.75 0.52 13.42
C ASP A 684 -28.22 1.83 14.03
N GLU A 685 -28.74 2.21 15.20
CA GLU A 685 -28.37 3.44 15.91
C GLU A 685 -26.93 3.45 16.43
N SER A 686 -26.28 2.28 16.51
CA SER A 686 -24.88 2.17 16.94
C SER A 686 -23.89 2.52 15.82
N LEU A 687 -24.35 2.59 14.57
CA LEU A 687 -23.53 2.95 13.42
C LEU A 687 -23.77 4.41 13.04
N ALA A 688 -22.69 5.19 13.03
CA ALA A 688 -22.76 6.60 12.67
C ALA A 688 -23.18 6.79 11.20
N ASN A 689 -24.11 7.71 10.96
CA ASN A 689 -24.52 8.14 9.62
C ASN A 689 -23.77 9.42 9.24
N PHE A 690 -22.89 9.34 8.24
CA PHE A 690 -22.09 10.46 7.78
C PHE A 690 -21.64 10.28 6.33
N ALA A 691 -21.22 11.39 5.73
CA ALA A 691 -20.44 11.45 4.50
C ALA A 691 -19.10 12.14 4.79
N GLY A 692 -18.07 11.76 4.06
CA GLY A 692 -16.74 12.34 4.25
C GLY A 692 -15.90 12.36 2.99
N LEU A 693 -14.97 13.32 2.98
CA LEU A 693 -14.03 13.57 1.89
C LEU A 693 -12.62 13.67 2.50
N GLY A 694 -11.75 12.77 2.07
CA GLY A 694 -10.34 12.71 2.45
C GLY A 694 -9.40 13.26 1.37
N VAL A 695 -8.25 13.76 1.82
CA VAL A 695 -7.15 14.27 0.99
C VAL A 695 -5.82 13.75 1.52
N ARG A 696 -4.81 13.66 0.64
CA ARG A 696 -3.46 13.17 0.95
C ARG A 696 -3.43 11.70 1.40
N GLN A 697 -4.17 10.86 0.67
CA GLN A 697 -4.05 9.40 0.77
C GLN A 697 -2.77 8.94 0.05
N VAL A 698 -1.91 8.21 0.75
CA VAL A 698 -0.60 7.74 0.23
C VAL A 698 -0.44 6.23 0.32
N TYR A 699 -1.08 5.61 1.32
CA TYR A 699 -1.17 4.16 1.47
C TYR A 699 -2.43 3.83 2.28
N ALA A 700 -2.86 2.57 2.24
CA ALA A 700 -4.05 2.09 2.95
C ALA A 700 -3.80 2.15 4.47
N ARG A 701 -4.51 3.06 5.17
CA ARG A 701 -4.43 3.22 6.63
C ARG A 701 -5.64 3.92 7.19
N GLY A 702 -6.04 3.50 8.38
CA GLY A 702 -7.08 4.13 9.15
C GLY A 702 -8.48 3.99 8.53
N GLY A 703 -9.49 4.43 9.27
CA GLY A 703 -10.89 4.40 8.84
C GLY A 703 -11.25 5.49 7.82
N ASP A 704 -10.49 6.59 7.76
CA ASP A 704 -10.68 7.66 6.77
C ASP A 704 -10.02 7.36 5.40
N GLN A 705 -9.11 6.38 5.35
CA GLN A 705 -8.29 6.07 4.17
C GLN A 705 -7.59 7.30 3.58
N ALA A 706 -7.25 8.29 4.40
CA ALA A 706 -6.55 9.51 4.00
C ALA A 706 -5.82 10.10 5.19
N THR A 707 -4.80 10.94 4.94
CA THR A 707 -4.12 11.62 6.05
C THR A 707 -5.03 12.64 6.69
N TYR A 708 -5.79 13.41 5.90
CA TYR A 708 -6.74 14.38 6.40
C TYR A 708 -8.13 14.11 5.83
N ALA A 709 -9.17 14.21 6.65
CA ALA A 709 -10.55 14.01 6.19
C ALA A 709 -11.52 14.95 6.91
N THR A 710 -12.59 15.34 6.23
CA THR A 710 -13.74 16.00 6.86
C THR A 710 -14.95 15.09 6.80
N ARG A 711 -15.62 14.87 7.93
CA ARG A 711 -16.89 14.14 8.05
C ARG A 711 -18.02 15.09 8.43
N VAL A 712 -19.19 14.90 7.83
CA VAL A 712 -20.43 15.59 8.19
C VAL A 712 -21.49 14.55 8.52
N HIS A 713 -22.03 14.62 9.73
CA HIS A 713 -22.93 13.63 10.31
C HIS A 713 -24.39 14.06 10.14
N ALA A 714 -25.30 13.07 10.17
CA ALA A 714 -26.72 13.31 9.98
C ALA A 714 -27.37 14.21 11.04
N ASP A 715 -26.76 14.34 12.22
CA ASP A 715 -27.20 15.22 13.31
C ASP A 715 -26.67 16.66 13.18
N GLY A 716 -25.96 16.98 12.10
CA GLY A 716 -25.36 18.29 11.84
C GLY A 716 -24.00 18.50 12.49
N THR A 717 -23.45 17.51 13.21
CA THR A 717 -22.06 17.58 13.67
C THR A 717 -21.08 17.39 12.53
N TRP A 718 -19.93 18.05 12.60
CA TRP A 718 -18.83 17.87 11.65
C TRP A 718 -17.50 17.73 12.36
N GLU A 719 -16.57 17.04 11.70
CA GLU A 719 -15.21 16.79 12.21
C GLU A 719 -14.20 17.00 11.09
N LEU A 720 -13.12 17.71 11.38
CA LEU A 720 -11.87 17.67 10.63
C LEU A 720 -10.91 16.72 11.36
N ARG A 721 -10.32 15.77 10.64
CA ARG A 721 -9.57 14.66 11.19
C ARG A 721 -8.18 14.58 10.54
N LYS A 722 -7.16 14.20 11.33
CA LYS A 722 -5.83 13.75 10.86
C LYS A 722 -5.63 12.32 11.36
N LEU A 723 -5.41 11.35 10.46
CA LEU A 723 -5.16 9.95 10.82
C LEU A 723 -6.16 9.40 11.84
N ASP A 724 -7.43 9.48 11.49
CA ASP A 724 -8.57 9.11 12.34
C ASP A 724 -8.68 9.86 13.68
N THR A 725 -7.88 10.90 13.92
CA THR A 725 -7.96 11.73 15.12
C THR A 725 -8.67 13.04 14.80
N VAL A 726 -9.73 13.37 15.54
CA VAL A 726 -10.42 14.67 15.42
C VAL A 726 -9.46 15.78 15.85
N VAL A 727 -9.17 16.72 14.94
CA VAL A 727 -8.34 17.91 15.19
C VAL A 727 -9.15 19.19 15.24
N ALA A 728 -10.38 19.18 14.72
CA ALA A 728 -11.39 20.20 14.94
C ALA A 728 -12.79 19.62 14.74
N SER A 729 -13.80 20.20 15.38
CA SER A 729 -15.19 19.81 15.20
C SER A 729 -16.14 20.98 15.45
N GLY A 730 -17.41 20.80 15.10
CA GLY A 730 -18.47 21.77 15.36
C GLY A 730 -19.86 21.21 15.03
N THR A 731 -20.86 22.09 15.05
CA THR A 731 -22.26 21.73 14.77
C THR A 731 -22.88 22.78 13.86
N LEU A 732 -23.69 22.32 12.92
CA LEU A 732 -24.38 23.13 11.91
C LEU A 732 -25.82 23.38 12.33
N ASP A 733 -26.22 24.64 12.38
CA ASP A 733 -27.61 25.00 12.67
C ASP A 733 -28.52 24.69 11.47
N GLY A 734 -29.56 23.89 11.69
CA GLY A 734 -30.58 23.60 10.68
C GLY A 734 -30.12 22.72 9.52
N PHE A 735 -29.08 21.90 9.71
CA PHE A 735 -28.61 20.94 8.71
C PHE A 735 -29.71 19.92 8.34
N ASP A 736 -29.90 19.69 7.04
CA ASP A 736 -30.87 18.72 6.51
C ASP A 736 -30.13 17.55 5.86
N PRO A 737 -29.95 16.40 6.53
CA PRO A 737 -29.20 15.27 5.99
C PRO A 737 -29.80 14.69 4.70
N GLY A 738 -31.09 14.93 4.45
CA GLY A 738 -31.80 14.46 3.26
C GLY A 738 -31.63 15.38 2.03
N ALA A 739 -30.99 16.54 2.18
CA ALA A 739 -30.68 17.46 1.08
C ALA A 739 -29.31 17.15 0.45
N TRP A 740 -29.07 17.71 -0.74
CA TRP A 740 -27.75 17.69 -1.35
C TRP A 740 -26.91 18.83 -0.80
N HIS A 741 -25.75 18.48 -0.27
CA HIS A 741 -24.77 19.42 0.27
C HIS A 741 -23.44 19.30 -0.48
N LYS A 742 -22.68 20.37 -0.55
CA LYS A 742 -21.36 20.38 -1.18
C LYS A 742 -20.25 20.46 -0.15
N LEU A 743 -19.48 19.37 0.00
CA LEU A 743 -18.30 19.32 0.84
C LEU A 743 -17.05 19.72 0.03
N SER A 744 -16.18 20.52 0.64
CA SER A 744 -14.90 20.93 0.04
C SER A 744 -13.77 20.78 1.06
N VAL A 745 -12.67 20.17 0.64
CA VAL A 745 -11.42 20.09 1.41
C VAL A 745 -10.27 20.58 0.54
N GLU A 746 -9.65 21.70 0.91
CA GLU A 746 -8.43 22.23 0.28
C GLU A 746 -7.21 21.82 1.09
N ALA A 747 -6.23 21.18 0.45
CA ALA A 747 -4.94 20.84 1.04
C ALA A 747 -3.84 21.66 0.38
N ARG A 748 -3.41 22.73 1.06
CA ARG A 748 -2.37 23.65 0.62
C ARG A 748 -1.19 23.53 1.57
N GLU A 749 -0.11 22.92 1.12
CA GLU A 749 1.02 22.56 1.96
C GLU A 749 0.51 21.85 3.24
N ASN A 750 0.86 22.37 4.42
CA ASN A 750 0.39 21.86 5.72
C ASN A 750 -0.92 22.51 6.21
N VAL A 751 -1.63 23.26 5.36
CA VAL A 751 -2.90 23.91 5.71
C VAL A 751 -4.08 23.21 5.06
N ILE A 752 -5.01 22.76 5.90
CA ILE A 752 -6.24 22.09 5.50
C ILE A 752 -7.42 23.03 5.73
N THR A 753 -8.21 23.27 4.69
CA THR A 753 -9.42 24.12 4.78
C THR A 753 -10.66 23.34 4.38
N ALA A 754 -11.58 23.15 5.33
CA ALA A 754 -12.85 22.48 5.15
C ALA A 754 -13.99 23.49 4.99
N ARG A 755 -14.90 23.23 4.03
CA ARG A 755 -16.10 24.04 3.77
C ARG A 755 -17.30 23.17 3.48
N LEU A 756 -18.48 23.61 3.88
CA LEU A 756 -19.76 23.02 3.52
C LEU A 756 -20.65 24.09 2.87
N ASP A 757 -21.19 23.81 1.70
CA ASP A 757 -22.03 24.73 0.92
C ASP A 757 -21.40 26.11 0.64
N GLY A 758 -20.07 26.17 0.71
CA GLY A 758 -19.27 27.39 0.54
C GLY A 758 -18.84 28.05 1.86
N ASP A 759 -19.52 27.75 2.97
CA ASP A 759 -19.24 28.31 4.29
C ASP A 759 -17.99 27.66 4.90
N LEU A 760 -17.19 28.46 5.62
CA LEU A 760 -15.99 27.97 6.30
C LEU A 760 -16.39 27.12 7.50
N LEU A 761 -15.98 25.85 7.52
CA LEU A 761 -16.04 25.03 8.72
C LEU A 761 -14.80 25.26 9.59
N LYS A 762 -13.62 25.01 9.00
CA LYS A 762 -12.33 25.22 9.66
C LYS A 762 -11.22 25.45 8.65
N GLN A 763 -10.32 26.37 8.97
CA GLN A 763 -8.97 26.40 8.43
C GLN A 763 -8.02 25.96 9.54
N TRP A 764 -7.26 24.89 9.30
CA TRP A 764 -6.39 24.28 10.29
C TRP A 764 -4.99 24.12 9.69
N VAL A 765 -3.98 24.51 10.47
CA VAL A 765 -2.57 24.32 10.13
C VAL A 765 -2.09 23.13 10.90
N ASP A 766 -1.58 22.11 10.22
CA ASP A 766 -0.99 20.96 10.86
C ASP A 766 0.26 21.41 11.63
N PRO A 767 0.21 21.43 12.98
CA PRO A 767 1.31 21.96 13.79
C PRO A 767 2.41 20.91 13.98
N ALA A 768 2.19 19.66 13.54
CA ALA A 768 3.13 18.59 13.73
C ALA A 768 4.34 18.73 12.78
N ALA A 769 5.49 18.21 13.21
CA ALA A 769 6.74 18.23 12.44
C ALA A 769 6.73 17.30 11.20
N ASN A 770 5.59 16.67 10.90
CA ASN A 770 5.48 15.54 9.99
C ASN A 770 4.16 15.52 9.17
N PRO A 771 3.83 16.58 8.41
CA PRO A 771 2.65 16.58 7.55
C PRO A 771 2.80 15.57 6.39
N VAL A 772 1.70 15.26 5.70
CA VAL A 772 1.74 14.57 4.39
C VAL A 772 1.39 15.56 3.30
N LEU A 773 2.34 15.79 2.37
CA LEU A 773 2.30 16.90 1.42
C LEU A 773 2.06 16.47 -0.04
N ALA A 774 1.72 15.20 -0.26
CA ALA A 774 1.29 14.63 -1.54
C ALA A 774 0.29 13.50 -1.29
N GLY A 775 -0.64 13.23 -2.21
CA GLY A 775 -1.50 12.05 -2.12
C GLY A 775 -2.89 12.22 -2.75
N ARG A 776 -3.56 11.09 -2.95
CA ARG A 776 -4.90 10.91 -3.54
C ARG A 776 -6.01 11.45 -2.64
N VAL A 777 -7.25 11.29 -3.10
CA VAL A 777 -8.47 11.54 -2.31
C VAL A 777 -9.14 10.25 -1.88
N SER A 778 -9.97 10.32 -0.85
CA SER A 778 -10.89 9.24 -0.45
C SER A 778 -12.31 9.78 -0.30
N LEU A 779 -13.30 8.93 -0.55
CA LEU A 779 -14.68 9.11 -0.10
C LEU A 779 -14.94 8.10 1.01
N VAL A 780 -15.56 8.53 2.11
CA VAL A 780 -15.84 7.68 3.28
C VAL A 780 -17.25 7.93 3.79
N SER A 781 -17.97 6.89 4.20
CA SER A 781 -19.31 7.03 4.77
C SER A 781 -19.54 6.13 5.97
N GLY A 782 -20.67 6.32 6.64
CA GLY A 782 -21.24 5.27 7.49
C GLY A 782 -21.76 4.09 6.67
N PHE A 783 -22.20 3.02 7.36
CA PHE A 783 -22.94 1.91 6.75
C PHE A 783 -24.39 2.32 6.45
N TYR A 784 -24.52 3.19 5.46
CA TYR A 784 -25.75 3.84 4.99
C TYR A 784 -25.65 4.00 3.48
N ASN A 785 -26.79 4.06 2.78
CA ASN A 785 -26.79 4.25 1.33
C ASN A 785 -26.50 5.72 0.92
N THR A 786 -25.43 6.29 1.47
CA THR A 786 -24.96 7.65 1.19
C THR A 786 -24.64 7.79 -0.29
N GLN A 787 -25.14 8.87 -0.88
CA GLN A 787 -24.96 9.21 -2.28
C GLN A 787 -23.96 10.34 -2.44
N TYR A 788 -23.16 10.26 -3.50
CA TYR A 788 -22.16 11.24 -3.92
C TYR A 788 -22.37 11.63 -5.38
N ASP A 789 -22.05 12.87 -5.72
CA ASP A 789 -22.14 13.39 -7.10
C ASP A 789 -21.16 14.56 -7.33
N ASN A 790 -20.90 14.91 -8.60
CA ASN A 790 -20.13 16.07 -9.02
C ASN A 790 -18.75 16.19 -8.35
N LEU A 791 -18.01 15.08 -8.27
CA LEU A 791 -16.65 15.08 -7.77
C LEU A 791 -15.77 15.98 -8.64
N ALA A 792 -14.95 16.82 -8.00
CA ALA A 792 -13.97 17.63 -8.69
C ALA A 792 -12.71 17.83 -7.85
N ILE A 793 -11.55 17.61 -8.46
CA ILE A 793 -10.24 17.90 -7.89
C ILE A 793 -9.63 18.99 -8.76
N THR A 794 -9.19 20.09 -8.14
CA THR A 794 -8.74 21.29 -8.85
C THR A 794 -7.40 21.79 -8.31
N PRO A 795 -6.49 22.26 -9.16
CA PRO A 795 -5.19 22.74 -8.70
C PRO A 795 -5.35 24.07 -7.97
N ILE A 796 -4.50 24.31 -6.97
CA ILE A 796 -4.49 25.59 -6.26
C ILE A 796 -3.62 26.58 -7.03
N LYS A 797 -4.20 27.73 -7.41
CA LYS A 797 -3.48 28.77 -8.16
C LYS A 797 -2.23 29.21 -7.40
N GLY A 798 -1.08 29.18 -8.09
CA GLY A 798 0.22 29.61 -7.58
C GLY A 798 0.97 28.56 -6.76
N GLN A 799 0.39 27.38 -6.55
CA GLN A 799 1.02 26.26 -5.86
C GLN A 799 1.44 25.16 -6.84
N ALA A 800 2.40 24.33 -6.43
CA ALA A 800 2.76 23.13 -7.17
C ALA A 800 1.71 22.07 -6.90
N TRP A 801 0.89 21.73 -7.90
CA TRP A 801 -0.17 20.73 -7.74
C TRP A 801 0.30 19.30 -8.05
N LYS A 802 1.47 19.15 -8.67
CA LYS A 802 2.05 17.87 -9.08
C LYS A 802 3.44 17.64 -8.51
N SER A 803 3.75 16.37 -8.24
CA SER A 803 5.08 15.87 -7.91
C SER A 803 5.48 14.69 -8.80
N GLU A 804 6.76 14.42 -8.90
CA GLU A 804 7.33 13.12 -9.27
C GLU A 804 7.68 12.37 -7.96
N LYS A 805 7.54 11.05 -7.94
CA LYS A 805 7.86 10.22 -6.78
C LYS A 805 9.15 9.47 -7.07
N LEU A 806 10.21 9.79 -6.32
CA LEU A 806 11.48 9.08 -6.40
C LEU A 806 11.56 8.06 -5.28
N ASP A 807 11.95 6.85 -5.63
CA ASP A 807 12.34 5.84 -4.67
C ASP A 807 13.63 6.25 -3.94
N ASP A 808 13.83 5.79 -2.71
CA ASP A 808 15.10 5.98 -2.02
C ASP A 808 16.25 5.19 -2.68
N SER A 809 15.93 4.18 -3.49
CA SER A 809 16.88 3.40 -4.30
C SER A 809 16.88 3.80 -5.79
N ASP A 810 16.28 4.94 -6.15
CA ASP A 810 16.33 5.48 -7.51
C ASP A 810 17.78 5.84 -7.89
N GLU A 811 18.19 5.63 -9.15
CA GLU A 811 19.56 5.89 -9.62
C GLU A 811 20.04 7.34 -9.41
N ARG A 812 19.10 8.28 -9.25
CA ARG A 812 19.38 9.69 -8.98
C ARG A 812 19.70 9.97 -7.51
N VAL A 813 19.49 9.00 -6.63
CA VAL A 813 19.81 9.05 -5.20
C VAL A 813 21.07 8.24 -4.96
N SER A 814 22.06 8.85 -4.30
CA SER A 814 23.30 8.15 -3.95
C SER A 814 23.67 8.36 -2.48
N TYR A 815 24.41 7.39 -1.94
CA TYR A 815 24.83 7.35 -0.54
C TYR A 815 26.37 7.28 -0.45
N PRO A 816 27.09 8.38 -0.71
CA PRO A 816 28.55 8.37 -0.86
C PRO A 816 29.29 7.95 0.42
N ASP A 817 28.68 8.19 1.58
CA ASP A 817 29.20 7.82 2.90
C ASP A 817 28.69 6.43 3.37
N GLY A 818 27.98 5.71 2.50
CA GLY A 818 27.23 4.49 2.80
C GLY A 818 25.93 4.75 3.56
N ALA A 819 24.99 3.81 3.45
CA ALA A 819 23.74 3.78 4.21
C ALA A 819 23.34 2.31 4.45
N ARG A 820 22.42 2.08 5.40
CA ARG A 820 21.87 0.73 5.61
C ARG A 820 20.56 0.59 4.84
N PHE A 821 20.54 -0.26 3.82
CA PHE A 821 19.33 -0.68 3.14
C PHE A 821 18.49 -1.62 4.02
N ALA A 822 17.16 -1.55 3.88
CA ALA A 822 16.22 -2.49 4.43
C ALA A 822 15.03 -2.68 3.48
N GLN A 823 14.81 -3.92 3.05
CA GLN A 823 13.53 -4.30 2.47
C GLN A 823 12.44 -4.27 3.55
N SER A 824 11.33 -3.60 3.25
CA SER A 824 10.26 -3.31 4.22
C SER A 824 8.87 -3.75 3.73
N GLY A 825 7.84 -3.43 4.51
CA GLY A 825 6.44 -3.72 4.17
C GLY A 825 5.82 -2.70 3.21
N PHE A 826 4.64 -3.02 2.68
CA PHE A 826 3.90 -2.24 1.67
C PHE A 826 3.61 -0.77 2.01
N ALA A 827 3.63 -0.42 3.30
CA ALA A 827 3.40 0.95 3.73
C ALA A 827 4.54 1.88 3.27
N HIS A 828 5.73 1.32 3.03
CA HIS A 828 6.91 2.01 2.50
C HIS A 828 6.87 2.05 0.96
N PHE A 829 7.49 3.06 0.36
CA PHE A 829 7.54 3.20 -1.09
C PHE A 829 8.43 2.10 -1.66
N ASN A 830 7.92 1.43 -2.69
CA ASN A 830 8.48 0.25 -3.32
C ASN A 830 9.11 -0.82 -2.41
N ARG A 831 8.70 -0.86 -1.12
CA ARG A 831 9.25 -1.73 -0.07
C ARG A 831 10.75 -1.54 0.15
N THR A 832 11.28 -0.37 -0.16
CA THR A 832 12.69 0.03 -0.01
C THR A 832 12.81 1.07 1.11
N LEU A 833 13.95 1.06 1.82
CA LEU A 833 14.27 2.00 2.89
C LEU A 833 15.79 2.11 3.07
N HIS A 834 16.30 3.33 3.15
CA HIS A 834 17.69 3.61 3.51
C HIS A 834 17.76 4.38 4.83
N VAL A 835 18.58 3.86 5.74
CA VAL A 835 18.80 4.44 7.07
C VAL A 835 20.20 5.05 7.15
N LEU A 836 20.24 6.35 7.44
CA LEU A 836 21.43 7.16 7.62
C LEU A 836 21.63 7.50 9.10
N THR A 837 22.89 7.50 9.51
CA THR A 837 23.36 7.85 10.85
C THR A 837 24.35 9.02 10.79
N ALA A 838 24.69 9.60 11.94
CA ALA A 838 25.57 10.76 12.01
C ALA A 838 26.87 10.58 11.20
N GLY A 839 27.15 11.55 10.33
CA GLY A 839 28.26 11.55 9.39
C GLY A 839 27.90 11.08 7.98
N GLN A 840 26.81 10.32 7.80
CA GLN A 840 26.36 9.83 6.49
C GLN A 840 25.51 10.88 5.75
N SER A 841 25.47 10.76 4.43
CA SER A 841 24.70 11.65 3.58
C SER A 841 23.96 10.93 2.45
N ALA A 842 22.86 11.53 2.00
CA ALA A 842 22.18 11.21 0.76
C ALA A 842 22.35 12.39 -0.19
N GLU A 843 22.73 12.12 -1.45
CA GLU A 843 22.83 13.10 -2.53
C GLU A 843 21.77 12.81 -3.58
N LEU A 844 21.04 13.85 -3.99
CA LEU A 844 19.95 13.75 -4.96
C LEU A 844 20.11 14.81 -6.05
N ASP A 845 20.02 14.37 -7.31
CA ASP A 845 19.83 15.25 -8.45
C ASP A 845 18.38 15.22 -8.94
N PHE A 846 17.79 16.40 -9.18
CA PHE A 846 16.41 16.48 -9.68
C PHE A 846 16.16 17.74 -10.52
N THR A 847 15.07 17.73 -11.30
CA THR A 847 14.58 18.92 -12.00
C THR A 847 13.20 19.32 -11.47
N GLY A 848 13.12 20.43 -10.72
CA GLY A 848 11.88 20.80 -10.05
C GLY A 848 11.92 22.17 -9.38
N THR A 849 10.83 22.53 -8.72
CA THR A 849 10.66 23.78 -7.95
C THR A 849 10.75 23.58 -6.44
N GLY A 850 10.93 22.35 -5.98
CA GLY A 850 11.02 21.98 -4.57
C GLY A 850 10.99 20.47 -4.39
N LEU A 851 11.05 20.02 -3.15
CA LEU A 851 10.92 18.59 -2.82
C LEU A 851 10.26 18.35 -1.45
N ASN A 852 9.83 17.12 -1.19
CA ASN A 852 9.48 16.60 0.13
C ASN A 852 10.31 15.33 0.38
N LEU A 853 11.04 15.26 1.49
CA LEU A 853 11.67 14.02 1.95
C LEU A 853 10.69 13.33 2.90
N PHE A 854 10.32 12.10 2.62
CA PHE A 854 9.39 11.34 3.46
C PHE A 854 10.00 10.02 3.92
N GLY A 855 9.48 9.52 5.04
CA GLY A 855 9.88 8.25 5.62
C GLY A 855 9.75 8.20 7.13
N ALA A 856 9.55 6.99 7.66
CA ALA A 856 9.42 6.77 9.10
C ALA A 856 10.78 6.97 9.78
N THR A 857 11.01 8.15 10.34
CA THR A 857 12.30 8.55 10.91
C THR A 857 12.18 8.97 12.37
N GLY A 858 13.26 8.75 13.13
CA GLY A 858 13.42 9.38 14.44
C GLY A 858 13.74 10.87 14.32
N ALA A 859 13.76 11.57 15.45
CA ALA A 859 14.27 12.95 15.49
C ALA A 859 15.76 12.97 15.12
N ALA A 860 16.14 13.92 14.26
CA ALA A 860 17.51 14.08 13.80
C ALA A 860 17.85 15.55 13.57
N THR A 861 19.14 15.86 13.58
CA THR A 861 19.66 17.11 13.03
C THR A 861 20.29 16.78 11.69
N ILE A 862 19.84 17.46 10.63
CA ILE A 862 20.39 17.31 9.28
C ILE A 862 21.00 18.63 8.81
N GLU A 863 21.97 18.55 7.92
CA GLU A 863 22.44 19.65 7.11
C GLU A 863 21.96 19.45 5.68
N VAL A 864 21.26 20.44 5.14
CA VAL A 864 20.77 20.42 3.76
C VAL A 864 21.56 21.43 2.93
N GLU A 865 22.32 20.93 1.98
CA GLU A 865 23.04 21.71 0.98
C GLU A 865 22.25 21.76 -0.33
N ILE A 866 22.21 22.90 -1.01
CA ILE A 866 21.48 23.06 -2.28
C ILE A 866 22.39 23.78 -3.28
N ASP A 867 22.62 23.17 -4.45
CA ASP A 867 23.46 23.72 -5.53
C ASP A 867 24.85 24.21 -5.07
N GLY A 868 25.49 23.54 -4.09
CA GLY A 868 26.81 23.94 -3.57
C GLY A 868 26.82 25.17 -2.65
N ARG A 869 25.64 25.69 -2.26
CA ARG A 869 25.51 26.80 -1.31
C ARG A 869 25.80 26.34 0.13
N PRO A 870 26.15 27.23 1.07
CA PRO A 870 26.37 26.85 2.46
C PRO A 870 25.21 26.00 3.03
N PRO A 871 25.50 24.87 3.69
CA PRO A 871 24.47 23.96 4.19
C PRO A 871 23.67 24.63 5.32
N ARG A 872 22.41 24.22 5.42
CA ARG A 872 21.48 24.70 6.45
C ARG A 872 21.22 23.60 7.45
N THR A 873 21.49 23.88 8.72
CA THR A 873 21.17 22.95 9.82
C THR A 873 19.69 23.01 10.13
N GLU A 874 19.01 21.88 9.98
CA GLU A 874 17.57 21.71 10.21
C GLU A 874 17.34 20.65 11.28
N GLN A 875 16.37 20.92 12.16
CA GLN A 875 15.90 19.94 13.13
C GLN A 875 14.67 19.26 12.56
N VAL A 876 14.76 17.96 12.32
CA VAL A 876 13.64 17.14 11.87
C VAL A 876 13.07 16.37 13.05
N GLY A 877 11.76 16.47 13.24
CA GLY A 877 11.04 15.72 14.27
C GLY A 877 10.89 14.24 13.89
N ALA A 878 10.37 13.44 14.82
CA ALA A 878 9.97 12.07 14.49
C ALA A 878 8.80 12.08 13.49
N ALA A 879 8.88 11.24 12.46
CA ALA A 879 7.87 11.11 11.42
C ALA A 879 7.43 9.64 11.30
N GLY A 880 6.16 9.41 11.01
CA GLY A 880 5.61 8.10 10.70
C GLY A 880 5.82 7.71 9.24
N THR A 881 5.32 6.54 8.88
CA THR A 881 5.40 6.01 7.50
C THR A 881 4.75 6.97 6.50
N ARG A 882 5.46 7.25 5.40
CA ARG A 882 5.09 8.21 4.33
C ARG A 882 4.80 9.64 4.81
N GLU A 883 5.17 10.00 6.04
CA GLU A 883 5.10 11.38 6.52
C GLU A 883 6.34 12.17 6.08
N THR A 884 6.16 13.44 5.76
CA THR A 884 7.24 14.32 5.31
C THR A 884 8.01 14.86 6.50
N SER A 885 9.29 14.52 6.61
CA SER A 885 10.18 14.99 7.68
C SER A 885 10.90 16.30 7.33
N TYR A 886 11.07 16.59 6.04
CA TYR A 886 11.65 17.83 5.52
C TYR A 886 11.03 18.19 4.17
N TRP A 887 10.86 19.48 3.89
CA TRP A 887 10.40 19.94 2.59
C TRP A 887 11.02 21.25 2.16
N LEU A 888 11.25 21.38 0.86
CA LEU A 888 11.88 22.50 0.20
C LEU A 888 10.93 23.11 -0.83
N ARG A 889 10.85 24.43 -0.90
CA ARG A 889 9.99 25.19 -1.81
C ARG A 889 10.78 26.30 -2.50
N GLY A 890 10.17 26.96 -3.48
CA GLY A 890 10.71 28.23 -3.99
C GLY A 890 12.01 28.10 -4.79
N LEU A 891 12.31 26.92 -5.33
CA LEU A 891 13.37 26.75 -6.31
C LEU A 891 12.90 27.14 -7.72
N LYS A 892 13.83 27.44 -8.61
CA LYS A 892 13.54 27.68 -10.03
C LYS A 892 13.32 26.33 -10.70
N GLN A 893 12.40 26.23 -11.66
CA GLN A 893 12.24 25.00 -12.46
C GLN A 893 13.48 24.77 -13.35
N ARG A 894 14.49 24.09 -12.81
CA ARG A 894 15.74 23.68 -13.46
C ARG A 894 16.34 22.48 -12.71
N ARG A 895 17.46 21.96 -13.19
CA ARG A 895 18.25 20.95 -12.46
C ARG A 895 18.82 21.55 -11.17
N HIS A 896 18.76 20.77 -10.10
CA HIS A 896 19.27 21.04 -8.77
C HIS A 896 19.99 19.83 -8.22
N THR A 897 20.96 20.07 -7.35
CA THR A 897 21.62 19.05 -6.53
C THR A 897 21.35 19.36 -5.07
N VAL A 898 20.93 18.36 -4.30
CA VAL A 898 20.69 18.46 -2.86
C VAL A 898 21.48 17.39 -2.12
N THR A 899 22.21 17.80 -1.09
CA THR A 899 22.90 16.89 -0.17
C THR A 899 22.26 17.00 1.20
N VAL A 900 21.83 15.87 1.76
CA VAL A 900 21.27 15.77 3.11
C VAL A 900 22.24 14.99 3.98
N ARG A 901 22.97 15.68 4.86
CA ARG A 901 23.93 15.07 5.79
C ARG A 901 23.33 14.96 7.18
N VAL A 902 23.43 13.78 7.80
CA VAL A 902 22.98 13.60 9.20
C VAL A 902 24.08 14.09 10.15
N ILE A 903 23.76 15.04 11.01
CA ILE A 903 24.68 15.59 12.03
C ILE A 903 24.51 14.85 13.36
N SER A 904 23.27 14.56 13.75
CA SER A 904 22.97 13.76 14.93
C SER A 904 21.64 13.03 14.79
N GLY A 905 21.47 11.92 15.51
CA GLY A 905 20.28 11.06 15.40
C GLY A 905 20.35 10.09 14.21
N THR A 906 19.18 9.64 13.77
CA THR A 906 19.00 8.70 12.66
C THR A 906 17.98 9.29 11.69
N PHE A 907 18.32 9.34 10.40
CA PHE A 907 17.43 9.78 9.34
C PHE A 907 17.09 8.61 8.43
N THR A 908 15.81 8.27 8.31
CA THR A 908 15.34 7.20 7.40
C THR A 908 14.66 7.85 6.20
N LEU A 909 15.15 7.53 5.01
CA LEU A 909 14.56 7.95 3.75
C LEU A 909 13.75 6.78 3.17
N ASP A 910 12.50 7.06 2.82
CA ASP A 910 11.55 6.15 2.16
C ASP A 910 11.27 6.62 0.73
N GLY A 911 11.52 7.89 0.44
CA GLY A 911 11.46 8.44 -0.92
C GLY A 911 11.37 9.95 -0.93
N VAL A 912 11.27 10.50 -2.15
CA VAL A 912 11.26 11.95 -2.38
C VAL A 912 10.12 12.35 -3.31
N ASP A 913 9.30 13.31 -2.90
CA ASP A 913 8.42 14.01 -3.84
C ASP A 913 9.18 15.15 -4.49
N VAL A 914 9.44 15.12 -5.79
CA VAL A 914 10.01 16.26 -6.52
C VAL A 914 8.87 17.11 -7.07
N LEU A 915 8.75 18.36 -6.63
CA LEU A 915 7.67 19.24 -7.04
C LEU A 915 7.96 19.89 -8.39
N ALA A 916 6.92 20.06 -9.21
CA ALA A 916 6.99 20.81 -10.46
C ALA A 916 5.88 21.86 -10.58
N GLY A 917 6.22 23.02 -11.12
CA GLY A 917 5.30 24.14 -11.32
C GLY A 917 5.27 25.14 -10.16
N GLY A 918 4.09 25.70 -9.84
CA GLY A 918 3.97 26.75 -8.81
C GLY A 918 4.38 28.16 -9.26
N ALA A 919 4.50 29.07 -8.30
CA ALA A 919 4.83 30.47 -8.55
C ALA A 919 6.24 30.64 -9.15
N LYS A 920 6.37 31.48 -10.19
CA LYS A 920 7.68 31.80 -10.77
C LYS A 920 8.55 32.56 -9.78
N VAL A 921 9.74 32.03 -9.50
CA VAL A 921 10.77 32.68 -8.69
C VAL A 921 11.50 33.73 -9.55
N ARG A 922 11.70 34.93 -9.00
CA ARG A 922 12.35 36.05 -9.71
C ARG A 922 13.86 35.81 -9.83
N ASP A 923 14.48 36.42 -10.85
CA ASP A 923 15.93 36.57 -10.92
C ASP A 923 16.38 37.70 -9.98
N VAL A 924 17.31 37.39 -9.08
CA VAL A 924 17.85 38.32 -8.08
C VAL A 924 19.38 38.27 -8.17
N ALA A 925 20.02 39.43 -8.05
CA ALA A 925 21.47 39.53 -8.04
C ALA A 925 22.06 38.92 -6.75
N PRO A 926 23.26 38.30 -6.76
CA PRO A 926 23.84 37.64 -5.59
C PRO A 926 23.97 38.55 -4.36
N GLU A 927 24.23 39.84 -4.55
CA GLU A 927 24.31 40.84 -3.47
C GLU A 927 22.99 41.08 -2.72
N ASP A 928 21.85 40.83 -3.37
CA ASP A 928 20.49 41.07 -2.84
C ASP A 928 19.79 39.78 -2.41
N ARG A 929 20.43 38.63 -2.60
CA ARG A 929 19.84 37.32 -2.38
C ARG A 929 20.25 36.76 -1.01
N PRO A 930 19.35 36.67 -0.02
CA PRO A 930 19.68 36.09 1.28
C PRO A 930 19.90 34.58 1.16
N VAL A 931 20.96 34.06 1.79
CA VAL A 931 21.29 32.61 1.80
C VAL A 931 21.35 32.00 3.20
N ALA A 932 21.56 32.81 4.22
CA ALA A 932 21.55 32.39 5.63
C ALA A 932 21.05 33.52 6.53
N LEU A 933 20.29 33.17 7.57
CA LEU A 933 19.86 34.12 8.59
C LEU A 933 21.02 34.46 9.54
N VAL A 934 21.20 35.72 9.93
CA VAL A 934 22.25 36.12 10.88
C VAL A 934 21.91 35.69 12.30
N ASP A 935 20.66 35.93 12.72
CA ASP A 935 20.16 35.64 14.05
C ASP A 935 18.81 34.88 13.98
N PRO A 936 18.59 33.82 14.78
CA PRO A 936 17.31 33.10 14.82
C PRO A 936 16.12 34.02 15.06
N VAL A 937 14.98 33.74 14.43
CA VAL A 937 13.74 34.50 14.66
C VAL A 937 13.23 34.18 16.07
N SER A 938 13.06 35.22 16.88
CA SER A 938 12.62 35.06 18.27
C SER A 938 11.14 34.67 18.35
N ARG A 939 10.80 33.80 19.32
CA ARG A 939 9.42 33.51 19.74
C ARG A 939 8.73 34.81 20.18
N THR A 940 7.44 34.95 19.86
CA THR A 940 6.62 36.12 20.20
C THR A 940 5.26 35.68 20.75
N ALA A 941 4.39 36.63 21.08
CA ALA A 941 3.02 36.38 21.50
C ALA A 941 2.03 37.37 20.85
N THR A 942 0.74 37.02 20.85
CA THR A 942 -0.38 37.82 20.34
C THR A 942 -1.65 37.58 21.17
N ALA A 943 -2.61 38.51 21.11
CA ALA A 943 -3.92 38.29 21.71
C ALA A 943 -4.78 37.34 20.87
N VAL A 944 -5.71 36.65 21.52
CA VAL A 944 -6.76 35.85 20.85
C VAL A 944 -7.43 36.67 19.73
N GLY A 945 -7.47 36.11 18.53
CA GLY A 945 -8.04 36.72 17.33
C GLY A 945 -7.21 37.86 16.70
N GLN A 946 -6.07 38.24 17.30
CA GLN A 946 -5.18 39.27 16.75
C GLN A 946 -4.03 38.67 15.95
N THR A 947 -3.71 39.30 14.82
CA THR A 947 -2.54 38.94 14.01
C THR A 947 -1.26 39.45 14.69
N PRO A 948 -0.22 38.61 14.86
CA PRO A 948 1.03 39.02 15.47
C PRO A 948 1.78 40.04 14.60
N GLU A 949 2.46 40.99 15.24
CA GLU A 949 3.42 41.87 14.58
C GLU A 949 4.74 41.11 14.36
N LEU A 950 4.95 40.62 13.14
CA LEU A 950 6.18 39.94 12.74
C LEU A 950 7.10 40.89 11.95
N PRO A 951 8.43 40.75 12.05
CA PRO A 951 9.37 41.66 11.40
C PRO A 951 9.25 41.57 9.86
N ALA A 952 9.09 42.72 9.20
CA ALA A 952 8.98 42.78 7.73
C ALA A 952 10.31 42.51 7.00
N THR A 953 11.43 42.66 7.70
CA THR A 953 12.78 42.37 7.23
C THR A 953 13.57 41.65 8.32
N LEU A 954 14.50 40.78 7.94
CA LEU A 954 15.44 40.13 8.84
C LEU A 954 16.86 40.28 8.31
N ALA A 955 17.82 40.41 9.23
CA ALA A 955 19.23 40.43 8.90
C ALA A 955 19.65 39.05 8.37
N ALA A 956 20.18 39.01 7.15
CA ALA A 956 20.62 37.81 6.47
C ALA A 956 21.99 38.04 5.81
N THR A 957 22.78 36.98 5.68
CA THR A 957 23.96 36.96 4.81
C THR A 957 23.50 36.75 3.38
N SER A 958 23.94 37.61 2.46
CA SER A 958 23.68 37.51 1.02
C SER A 958 24.54 36.42 0.38
N GLU A 959 24.17 35.99 -0.83
CA GLU A 959 24.96 35.06 -1.65
C GLU A 959 26.37 35.61 -1.95
N ALA A 960 26.53 36.94 -1.97
CA ALA A 960 27.83 37.61 -2.09
C ALA A 960 28.63 37.68 -0.76
N GLY A 961 28.08 37.16 0.35
CA GLY A 961 28.73 37.11 1.66
C GLY A 961 28.62 38.39 2.50
N THR A 962 27.74 39.33 2.14
CA THR A 962 27.50 40.57 2.89
C THR A 962 26.24 40.48 3.76
N THR A 963 26.18 41.17 4.89
CA THR A 963 24.94 41.28 5.67
C THR A 963 23.98 42.26 5.00
N ILE A 964 22.73 41.84 4.81
CA ILE A 964 21.62 42.60 4.22
C ILE A 964 20.37 42.52 5.11
N ASP A 965 19.54 43.56 5.10
CA ASP A 965 18.18 43.50 5.66
C ASP A 965 17.23 42.99 4.59
N ALA A 966 16.95 41.68 4.62
CA ALA A 966 16.18 41.02 3.58
C ALA A 966 14.69 40.98 3.92
N ALA A 967 13.85 41.33 2.94
CA ALA A 967 12.40 41.35 3.10
C ALA A 967 11.81 39.95 3.22
N VAL A 968 10.88 39.79 4.16
CA VAL A 968 10.23 38.54 4.51
C VAL A 968 8.74 38.63 4.21
N ASP A 969 8.20 37.56 3.62
CA ASP A 969 6.76 37.31 3.55
C ASP A 969 6.41 36.20 4.54
N TRP A 970 5.69 36.57 5.59
CA TRP A 970 5.15 35.64 6.58
C TRP A 970 3.84 35.04 6.11
N PHE A 971 3.70 33.73 6.25
CA PHE A 971 2.46 33.03 5.97
C PHE A 971 1.60 33.02 7.23
N LEU A 972 0.56 33.85 7.24
CA LEU A 972 -0.38 34.01 8.36
C LEU A 972 -1.75 33.43 7.96
N PRO A 973 -2.04 32.16 8.33
CA PRO A 973 -3.34 31.55 8.08
C PRO A 973 -4.44 32.28 8.85
N ALA A 974 -5.61 32.47 8.25
CA ALA A 974 -6.74 33.06 8.95
C ALA A 974 -7.21 32.12 10.08
N GLY A 975 -7.54 32.70 11.23
CA GLY A 975 -7.98 31.97 12.42
C GLY A 975 -6.88 31.16 13.14
N ALA A 976 -5.61 31.29 12.72
CA ALA A 976 -4.50 30.60 13.38
C ALA A 976 -4.34 31.01 14.87
N PHE A 977 -4.86 32.18 15.25
CA PHE A 977 -4.69 32.78 16.59
C PHE A 977 -5.99 32.85 17.39
N ASP A 978 -7.01 32.07 17.03
CA ASP A 978 -8.33 32.14 17.68
C ASP A 978 -8.41 31.33 18.98
N GLU A 979 -7.50 30.37 19.17
CA GLU A 979 -7.52 29.47 20.33
C GLU A 979 -6.63 30.00 21.46
N PRO A 980 -7.18 30.34 22.65
CA PRO A 980 -6.41 30.84 23.77
C PRO A 980 -5.38 29.83 24.26
N TYR A 981 -4.20 30.31 24.64
CA TYR A 981 -3.04 29.53 25.11
C TYR A 981 -2.50 28.52 24.10
N SER A 982 -2.91 28.59 22.83
CA SER A 982 -2.32 27.79 21.77
C SER A 982 -0.92 28.29 21.40
N MET A 983 -0.09 27.36 20.93
CA MET A 983 1.25 27.63 20.41
C MET A 983 1.22 27.44 18.89
N VAL A 984 1.45 28.51 18.14
CA VAL A 984 1.29 28.52 16.68
C VAL A 984 2.65 28.69 16.02
N ARG A 985 3.04 27.75 15.16
CA ARG A 985 4.21 27.91 14.29
C ARG A 985 3.81 28.72 13.05
N ILE A 986 4.52 29.82 12.82
CA ILE A 986 4.38 30.67 11.65
C ILE A 986 5.62 30.52 10.78
N ASP A 987 5.44 30.04 9.56
CA ASP A 987 6.49 29.96 8.56
C ASP A 987 6.55 31.27 7.75
N GLY A 988 7.75 31.62 7.29
CA GLY A 988 8.01 32.76 6.41
C GLY A 988 9.05 32.41 5.36
N THR A 989 9.13 33.24 4.33
CA THR A 989 10.13 33.12 3.26
C THR A 989 10.72 34.47 2.91
N PHE A 990 11.97 34.50 2.46
CA PHE A 990 12.53 35.73 1.93
C PHE A 990 12.03 35.99 0.51
N ARG A 991 11.61 37.22 0.21
CA ARG A 991 11.10 37.60 -1.13
C ARG A 991 12.09 37.33 -2.27
N ASN A 992 13.37 37.51 -1.96
CA ASN A 992 14.48 37.39 -2.89
C ASN A 992 15.13 36.00 -2.90
N ASP A 993 14.79 35.13 -1.95
CA ASP A 993 15.08 33.69 -2.02
C ASP A 993 13.98 32.91 -1.28
N PRO A 994 12.86 32.60 -1.94
CA PRO A 994 11.75 31.90 -1.30
C PRO A 994 12.10 30.47 -0.83
N SER A 995 13.24 29.94 -1.26
CA SER A 995 13.79 28.67 -0.80
C SER A 995 14.44 28.74 0.58
N LEU A 996 14.81 29.94 1.04
CA LEU A 996 15.27 30.17 2.40
C LEU A 996 14.04 30.35 3.30
N ARG A 997 13.58 29.23 3.89
CA ARG A 997 12.51 29.22 4.88
C ARG A 997 13.02 29.71 6.22
N ILE A 998 12.12 30.36 6.95
CA ILE A 998 12.28 30.75 8.34
C ILE A 998 10.99 30.42 9.06
N SER A 999 11.05 30.28 10.38
CA SER A 999 9.85 30.10 11.19
C SER A 999 10.00 30.78 12.54
N THR A 1000 8.87 31.16 13.13
CA THR A 1000 8.81 31.57 14.53
C THR A 1000 7.61 30.93 15.22
N ILE A 1001 7.63 30.93 16.54
CA ILE A 1001 6.52 30.50 17.38
C ILE A 1001 5.81 31.73 17.92
N VAL A 1002 4.48 31.70 17.84
CA VAL A 1002 3.58 32.72 18.39
C VAL A 1002 2.74 32.09 19.49
N GLU A 1003 2.84 32.62 20.69
CA GLU A 1003 1.95 32.29 21.80
C GLU A 1003 0.65 33.09 21.70
N VAL A 1004 -0.49 32.42 21.73
CA VAL A 1004 -1.80 33.08 21.74
C VAL A 1004 -2.25 33.23 23.18
N VAL A 1005 -2.47 34.45 23.66
CA VAL A 1005 -2.89 34.71 25.04
C VAL A 1005 -4.20 35.51 25.07
N PRO A 1006 -5.07 35.32 26.08
CA PRO A 1006 -6.22 36.21 26.26
C PRO A 1006 -5.80 37.66 26.50
N GLU A 1007 -6.69 38.62 26.20
CA GLU A 1007 -6.53 40.00 26.66
C GLU A 1007 -6.61 40.07 28.20
N GLY A 1008 -5.96 41.08 28.79
CA GLY A 1008 -5.98 41.29 30.25
C GLY A 1008 -5.19 40.27 31.07
N LEU A 1009 -4.22 39.56 30.47
CA LEU A 1009 -3.39 38.57 31.17
C LEU A 1009 -2.60 39.21 32.34
N VAL A 1010 -2.82 38.71 33.55
CA VAL A 1010 -2.23 39.22 34.81
C VAL A 1010 -1.10 38.34 35.31
N TYR A 1011 -1.27 37.02 35.23
CA TYR A 1011 -0.27 36.03 35.62
C TYR A 1011 -0.14 34.97 34.53
N PHE A 1012 1.08 34.55 34.24
CA PHE A 1012 1.36 33.35 33.46
C PHE A 1012 2.53 32.60 34.10
N VAL A 1013 2.24 31.46 34.71
CA VAL A 1013 3.19 30.58 35.39
C VAL A 1013 3.47 29.39 34.48
N ASP A 1014 4.72 29.28 34.02
CA ASP A 1014 5.23 28.17 33.22
C ASP A 1014 5.93 27.18 34.16
N ALA A 1015 5.20 26.16 34.62
CA ALA A 1015 5.60 25.41 35.80
C ALA A 1015 6.87 24.59 35.54
N ASN A 1016 7.85 24.72 36.43
CA ASN A 1016 9.17 24.10 36.32
C ASN A 1016 9.95 24.47 35.03
N ALA A 1017 9.57 25.54 34.33
CA ALA A 1017 10.28 26.01 33.13
C ALA A 1017 11.61 26.71 33.48
N PRO A 1018 12.62 26.67 32.60
CA PRO A 1018 13.87 27.39 32.80
C PRO A 1018 13.68 28.91 32.70
N ALA A 1019 14.35 29.68 33.59
CA ALA A 1019 14.27 31.14 33.63
C ALA A 1019 14.84 31.84 32.38
N VAL A 1020 15.90 31.28 31.77
CA VAL A 1020 16.52 31.78 30.53
C VAL A 1020 17.09 30.62 29.72
N GLY A 1021 16.80 30.55 28.42
CA GLY A 1021 17.36 29.57 27.48
C GLY A 1021 16.33 28.99 26.50
N GLY A 1022 16.76 28.78 25.24
CA GLY A 1022 16.15 27.88 24.25
C GLY A 1022 14.64 28.01 23.98
N GLY A 1023 14.10 29.22 23.79
CA GLY A 1023 12.76 29.37 23.21
C GLY A 1023 11.56 29.11 24.14
N ALA A 1024 11.71 29.21 25.47
CA ALA A 1024 10.62 29.09 26.45
C ALA A 1024 9.44 30.05 26.19
N ALA A 1025 8.24 29.72 26.68
CA ALA A 1025 7.01 30.50 26.43
C ALA A 1025 6.97 31.82 27.21
N TYR A 1026 7.33 31.77 28.49
CA TYR A 1026 7.20 32.91 29.42
C TYR A 1026 7.87 34.22 28.93
N PRO A 1027 9.13 34.24 28.45
CA PRO A 1027 9.76 35.49 28.02
C PRO A 1027 9.02 36.20 26.87
N ALA A 1028 8.45 35.44 25.95
CA ALA A 1028 7.68 36.00 24.83
C ALA A 1028 6.34 36.61 25.31
N ILE A 1029 5.66 35.93 26.24
CA ILE A 1029 4.41 36.41 26.84
C ILE A 1029 4.66 37.64 27.71
N GLN A 1030 5.74 37.65 28.49
CA GLN A 1030 6.14 38.80 29.31
C GLN A 1030 6.45 40.02 28.43
N ALA A 1031 7.27 39.85 27.39
CA ALA A 1031 7.59 40.94 26.47
C ALA A 1031 6.34 41.52 25.78
N TYR A 1032 5.38 40.66 25.44
CA TYR A 1032 4.09 41.08 24.87
C TYR A 1032 3.23 41.88 25.86
N ALA A 1033 3.12 41.44 27.12
CA ALA A 1033 2.39 42.14 28.17
C ALA A 1033 3.02 43.50 28.51
N ASP A 1034 4.35 43.56 28.55
CA ASP A 1034 5.11 44.79 28.84
C ASP A 1034 4.95 45.82 27.71
N ALA A 1035 4.96 45.38 26.45
CA ALA A 1035 4.79 46.26 25.28
C ALA A 1035 3.42 46.97 25.23
N ARG A 1036 2.40 46.38 25.87
CA ARG A 1036 1.05 46.98 25.99
C ARG A 1036 0.85 47.81 27.26
N GLY A 1037 1.82 47.81 28.18
CA GLY A 1037 1.76 48.52 29.45
C GLY A 1037 0.94 47.82 30.52
N ASP A 1038 0.53 46.57 30.29
CA ASP A 1038 -0.24 45.76 31.25
C ASP A 1038 0.68 45.12 32.29
N GLY A 1039 1.82 44.57 31.84
CA GLY A 1039 2.86 43.94 32.67
C GLY A 1039 2.39 42.70 33.45
N LEU A 1040 3.11 41.58 33.33
CA LEU A 1040 2.81 40.42 34.18
C LEU A 1040 3.18 40.72 35.65
N ARG A 1041 2.33 40.28 36.58
CA ARG A 1041 2.60 40.43 38.02
C ARG A 1041 3.69 39.48 38.53
N ASN A 1042 3.95 38.39 37.81
CA ASN A 1042 5.12 37.56 38.05
C ASN A 1042 6.28 38.01 37.16
N GLY A 1043 7.48 38.11 37.74
CA GLY A 1043 8.72 38.50 37.04
C GLY A 1043 9.63 37.33 36.62
N GLU A 1044 9.24 36.10 36.95
CA GLU A 1044 9.92 34.85 36.60
C GLU A 1044 8.86 33.83 36.13
N PRO A 1045 9.22 32.83 35.31
CA PRO A 1045 8.27 31.80 34.86
C PRO A 1045 7.65 31.00 36.01
N ASP A 1046 8.41 30.78 37.09
CA ASP A 1046 7.95 30.04 38.26
C ASP A 1046 8.78 30.40 39.50
N ALA A 1047 8.14 30.44 40.67
CA ALA A 1047 8.77 30.78 41.95
C ALA A 1047 8.05 30.09 43.13
N VAL A 1048 8.77 29.90 44.24
CA VAL A 1048 8.15 29.51 45.52
C VAL A 1048 7.44 30.73 46.09
N TRP A 1049 6.24 30.52 46.67
CA TRP A 1049 5.48 31.58 47.34
C TRP A 1049 6.36 32.36 48.32
N SER A 1050 6.31 33.69 48.21
CA SER A 1050 6.78 34.60 49.25
C SER A 1050 5.81 35.77 49.37
N ASP A 1051 5.63 36.27 50.60
CA ASP A 1051 4.75 37.40 50.86
C ASP A 1051 5.26 38.68 50.15
N ASP A 1052 6.58 38.80 49.97
CA ASP A 1052 7.22 39.92 49.26
C ASP A 1052 6.93 39.90 47.75
N ALA A 1053 6.92 38.72 47.12
CA ALA A 1053 6.58 38.59 45.70
C ALA A 1053 5.06 38.59 45.46
N GLY A 1054 4.27 38.17 46.46
CA GLY A 1054 2.81 38.08 46.36
C GLY A 1054 2.33 37.00 45.38
N TRP A 1055 3.18 36.06 44.98
CA TRP A 1055 2.80 34.92 44.14
C TRP A 1055 3.78 33.74 44.29
N GLY A 1056 3.36 32.56 43.87
CA GLY A 1056 4.22 31.38 43.72
C GLY A 1056 3.61 30.07 44.23
N ARG A 1057 4.31 28.95 44.02
CA ARG A 1057 3.90 27.63 44.50
C ARG A 1057 3.98 27.54 46.02
N ALA A 1058 2.98 26.93 46.66
CA ALA A 1058 2.85 26.90 48.11
C ALA A 1058 3.83 25.93 48.81
N ALA A 1059 4.41 24.98 48.07
CA ALA A 1059 5.35 23.99 48.57
C ALA A 1059 6.36 23.57 47.49
N PRO A 1060 7.49 22.95 47.87
CA PRO A 1060 8.34 22.27 46.90
C PRO A 1060 7.61 21.01 46.37
N TYR A 1061 7.48 20.93 45.05
CA TYR A 1061 6.89 19.78 44.35
C TYR A 1061 7.94 19.06 43.51
N SER A 1062 7.60 17.85 43.03
CA SER A 1062 8.49 17.11 42.14
C SER A 1062 8.37 17.66 40.72
N GLY A 1063 9.48 18.16 40.17
CA GLY A 1063 9.53 18.68 38.81
C GLY A 1063 9.61 17.56 37.77
N LYS A 1064 8.84 17.69 36.69
CA LYS A 1064 9.03 16.92 35.47
C LYS A 1064 10.20 17.52 34.69
N GLY A 1065 11.25 16.72 34.45
CA GLY A 1065 12.38 17.12 33.61
C GLY A 1065 11.97 17.31 32.14
N PRO A 1066 12.68 18.18 31.39
CA PRO A 1066 12.36 18.48 30.00
C PRO A 1066 12.36 17.23 29.11
N LEU A 1067 11.45 17.20 28.15
CA LEU A 1067 11.42 16.19 27.08
C LEU A 1067 12.46 16.48 25.98
N ASN A 1068 13.11 17.65 26.01
CA ASN A 1068 14.02 18.15 24.98
C ASN A 1068 13.34 18.23 23.61
N THR A 1069 12.11 18.71 23.61
CA THR A 1069 11.32 18.95 22.39
C THR A 1069 11.70 20.31 21.82
N ASN A 1070 11.93 20.39 20.51
CA ASN A 1070 12.20 21.64 19.82
C ASN A 1070 11.17 21.83 18.70
N PRO A 1071 10.34 22.89 18.73
CA PRO A 1071 10.32 24.01 19.69
C PRO A 1071 9.81 23.63 21.09
N TYR A 1072 10.16 24.43 22.11
CA TYR A 1072 9.72 24.23 23.49
C TYR A 1072 8.20 24.33 23.62
N ASP A 1073 7.56 23.26 24.09
CA ASP A 1073 6.12 23.17 24.30
C ASP A 1073 5.78 23.25 25.80
N LYS A 1074 5.29 24.42 26.24
CA LYS A 1074 4.84 24.70 27.62
C LYS A 1074 3.84 23.68 28.15
N MET A 1075 3.10 23.00 27.27
CA MET A 1075 2.08 22.05 27.67
C MET A 1075 2.69 20.71 28.08
N ARG A 1076 3.77 20.28 27.40
CA ARG A 1076 4.28 18.90 27.47
C ARG A 1076 5.67 18.80 28.07
N GLU A 1077 6.48 19.83 27.96
CA GLU A 1077 7.91 19.70 28.21
C GLU A 1077 8.25 19.67 29.71
N THR A 1078 7.65 20.56 30.49
CA THR A 1078 7.89 20.70 31.94
C THR A 1078 6.58 20.76 32.72
N GLY A 1079 6.69 20.68 34.05
CA GLY A 1079 5.57 20.78 34.96
C GLY A 1079 5.90 20.28 36.37
N TYR A 1080 4.90 20.31 37.25
CA TYR A 1080 4.97 19.74 38.60
C TYR A 1080 3.99 18.60 38.82
N TYR A 1081 4.37 17.69 39.72
CA TYR A 1081 3.52 16.65 40.28
C TYR A 1081 3.82 16.47 41.77
N THR A 1082 2.88 15.88 42.51
CA THR A 1082 3.04 15.63 43.96
C THR A 1082 3.48 14.19 44.25
N SER A 1083 3.91 13.94 45.50
CA SER A 1083 4.43 12.65 45.95
C SER A 1083 3.37 11.55 46.09
N GLY A 1084 2.09 11.83 45.88
CA GLY A 1084 1.01 10.84 45.95
C GLY A 1084 -0.38 11.44 45.75
N THR A 1085 -1.39 10.56 45.63
CA THR A 1085 -2.80 10.93 45.31
C THR A 1085 -3.44 11.86 46.34
N GLY A 1086 -3.03 11.82 47.60
CA GLY A 1086 -3.61 12.63 48.68
C GLY A 1086 -3.06 14.05 48.82
N GLN A 1087 -2.07 14.46 48.02
CA GLN A 1087 -1.40 15.76 48.14
C GLN A 1087 -1.76 16.66 46.94
N PRO A 1088 -2.37 17.84 47.16
CA PRO A 1088 -2.68 18.78 46.09
C PRO A 1088 -1.47 19.61 45.63
N LEU A 1089 -1.53 20.13 44.41
CA LEU A 1089 -0.65 21.21 43.92
C LEU A 1089 -1.35 22.54 44.17
N ASP A 1090 -0.72 23.42 44.94
CA ASP A 1090 -1.26 24.73 45.30
C ASP A 1090 -0.34 25.85 44.79
N TYR A 1091 -0.93 26.83 44.12
CA TYR A 1091 -0.30 28.11 43.78
C TYR A 1091 -1.07 29.23 44.46
N ARG A 1092 -0.34 30.20 45.01
CA ARG A 1092 -0.91 31.40 45.63
C ARG A 1092 -0.63 32.61 44.76
N LEU A 1093 -1.63 33.47 44.57
CA LEU A 1093 -1.55 34.65 43.71
C LEU A 1093 -2.27 35.82 44.39
N THR A 1094 -1.63 36.98 44.51
CA THR A 1094 -2.27 38.22 44.98
C THR A 1094 -2.97 38.91 43.82
N LEU A 1095 -4.29 39.02 43.90
CA LEU A 1095 -5.14 39.62 42.87
C LEU A 1095 -5.95 40.78 43.46
N PRO A 1096 -6.06 41.93 42.78
CA PRO A 1096 -6.97 43.01 43.14
C PRO A 1096 -8.46 42.61 43.11
N ALA A 1097 -9.33 43.55 43.49
CA ALA A 1097 -10.76 43.43 43.19
C ALA A 1097 -10.98 43.37 41.68
N GLY A 1098 -11.80 42.44 41.20
CA GLY A 1098 -12.09 42.29 39.77
C GLY A 1098 -12.75 40.97 39.40
N GLU A 1099 -13.09 40.85 38.12
CA GLU A 1099 -13.51 39.60 37.50
C GLU A 1099 -12.30 38.95 36.82
N TYR A 1100 -12.14 37.64 37.02
CA TYR A 1100 -10.98 36.90 36.57
C TYR A 1100 -11.39 35.58 35.93
N THR A 1101 -10.65 35.19 34.90
CA THR A 1101 -10.64 33.84 34.34
C THR A 1101 -9.29 33.20 34.63
N LEU A 1102 -9.30 32.03 35.27
CA LEU A 1102 -8.10 31.23 35.52
C LEU A 1102 -8.13 30.01 34.61
N SER A 1103 -7.03 29.81 33.89
CA SER A 1103 -6.80 28.64 33.04
C SER A 1103 -5.57 27.86 33.49
N SER A 1104 -5.59 26.54 33.33
CA SER A 1104 -4.46 25.67 33.66
C SER A 1104 -4.29 24.53 32.67
N GLY A 1105 -3.05 24.27 32.28
CA GLY A 1105 -2.68 23.18 31.39
C GLY A 1105 -2.20 21.94 32.14
N HIS A 1106 -2.61 20.76 31.65
CA HIS A 1106 -2.30 19.48 32.27
C HIS A 1106 -1.89 18.45 31.21
N THR A 1107 -0.76 17.76 31.40
CA THR A 1107 -0.31 16.66 30.53
C THR A 1107 -0.09 15.36 31.31
N GLU A 1108 -0.55 14.25 30.76
CA GLU A 1108 -0.24 12.91 31.29
C GLU A 1108 1.05 12.36 30.66
N TRP A 1109 2.14 12.31 31.42
CA TRP A 1109 3.46 11.91 30.90
C TRP A 1109 3.77 10.41 30.98
N TRP A 1110 3.07 9.63 31.80
CA TRP A 1110 3.59 8.32 32.23
C TRP A 1110 2.61 7.16 32.09
N ASN A 1111 1.44 7.35 31.48
CA ASN A 1111 0.40 6.33 31.43
C ASN A 1111 0.28 5.62 30.06
N PRO A 1112 1.16 4.65 29.73
CA PRO A 1112 1.13 3.92 28.46
C PRO A 1112 0.10 2.78 28.44
N GLY A 1113 -0.78 2.64 29.43
CA GLY A 1113 -1.77 1.55 29.47
C GLY A 1113 -1.58 0.53 30.59
N ASN A 1114 -0.92 0.89 31.69
CA ASN A 1114 -0.55 -0.02 32.80
C ASN A 1114 -1.61 -0.16 33.91
N GLY A 1115 -2.88 0.14 33.63
CA GLY A 1115 -4.01 0.06 34.56
C GLY A 1115 -4.17 1.27 35.48
N ARG A 1116 -3.39 2.33 35.27
CA ARG A 1116 -3.44 3.57 36.07
C ARG A 1116 -4.37 4.59 35.42
N SER A 1117 -4.94 5.49 36.23
CA SER A 1117 -5.74 6.62 35.74
C SER A 1117 -5.46 7.87 36.57
N ARG A 1118 -5.50 9.03 35.93
CA ARG A 1118 -5.37 10.32 36.63
C ARG A 1118 -6.67 11.09 36.47
N ARG A 1119 -7.31 11.40 37.58
CA ARG A 1119 -8.49 12.24 37.64
C ARG A 1119 -8.17 13.42 38.54
N MET A 1120 -8.41 14.62 38.06
CA MET A 1120 -8.04 15.83 38.77
C MET A 1120 -9.18 16.84 38.70
N ALA A 1121 -9.36 17.58 39.78
CA ALA A 1121 -10.24 18.73 39.85
C ALA A 1121 -9.44 19.97 40.24
N THR A 1122 -9.79 21.10 39.64
CA THR A 1122 -9.17 22.40 39.90
C THR A 1122 -10.13 23.33 40.62
N SER A 1123 -9.63 24.11 41.56
CA SER A 1123 -10.42 25.13 42.25
C SER A 1123 -9.57 26.34 42.61
N VAL A 1124 -10.22 27.49 42.80
CA VAL A 1124 -9.65 28.67 43.42
C VAL A 1124 -10.32 28.91 44.76
N SER A 1125 -9.57 29.39 45.76
CA SER A 1125 -10.10 29.68 47.10
C SER A 1125 -9.43 30.90 47.72
N TRP A 1126 -10.16 31.64 48.55
CA TRP A 1126 -9.64 32.81 49.25
C TRP A 1126 -10.43 33.06 50.54
N THR A 1127 -9.91 33.95 51.39
CA THR A 1127 -10.62 34.43 52.59
C THR A 1127 -11.04 35.88 52.35
N GLY A 1128 -12.33 36.19 52.50
CA GLY A 1128 -12.85 37.56 52.40
C GLY A 1128 -12.54 38.41 53.64
N ALA A 1129 -12.70 39.73 53.57
CA ALA A 1129 -12.50 40.65 54.70
C ALA A 1129 -13.44 40.40 55.88
N ASP A 1130 -14.56 39.71 55.68
CA ASP A 1130 -15.46 39.24 56.73
C ASP A 1130 -14.93 37.97 57.45
N GLY A 1131 -13.81 37.43 56.99
CA GLY A 1131 -13.20 36.19 57.48
C GLY A 1131 -13.83 34.91 56.90
N ALA A 1132 -14.78 35.02 55.96
CA ALA A 1132 -15.40 33.87 55.31
C ALA A 1132 -14.46 33.23 54.28
N ALA A 1133 -14.42 31.90 54.25
CA ALA A 1133 -13.70 31.15 53.22
C ALA A 1133 -14.60 30.96 51.99
N HIS A 1134 -14.07 31.32 50.83
CA HIS A 1134 -14.70 31.14 49.53
C HIS A 1134 -13.91 30.12 48.72
N SER A 1135 -14.62 29.32 47.92
CA SER A 1135 -14.01 28.40 46.96
C SER A 1135 -14.89 28.24 45.72
N VAL A 1136 -14.28 28.35 44.55
CA VAL A 1136 -14.94 28.21 43.25
C VAL A 1136 -14.28 27.05 42.49
N PRO A 1137 -15.04 26.02 42.08
CA PRO A 1137 -14.52 24.96 41.21
C PRO A 1137 -14.32 25.53 39.80
N LEU A 1138 -13.22 25.15 39.16
CA LEU A 1138 -12.84 25.65 37.82
C LEU A 1138 -12.91 24.58 36.73
N GLY A 1139 -12.99 23.30 37.10
CA GLY A 1139 -13.09 22.20 36.13
C GLY A 1139 -12.53 20.89 36.67
N SER A 1140 -12.70 19.82 35.90
CA SER A 1140 -12.07 18.53 36.15
C SER A 1140 -11.66 17.85 34.85
N VAL A 1141 -10.61 17.04 34.92
CA VAL A 1141 -10.07 16.28 33.79
C VAL A 1141 -9.84 14.83 34.20
N ALA A 1142 -10.11 13.91 33.29
CA ALA A 1142 -9.81 12.50 33.44
C ALA A 1142 -8.89 12.02 32.31
N PHE A 1143 -7.67 11.62 32.67
CA PHE A 1143 -6.76 10.88 31.80
C PHE A 1143 -6.95 9.37 32.07
N PRO A 1144 -7.70 8.65 31.21
CA PRO A 1144 -7.88 7.21 31.36
C PRO A 1144 -6.58 6.44 31.14
N ASN A 1145 -6.60 5.15 31.45
CA ASN A 1145 -5.50 4.23 31.14
C ASN A 1145 -5.09 4.32 29.67
N GLY A 1146 -3.79 4.46 29.39
CA GLY A 1146 -3.26 4.59 28.02
C GLY A 1146 -3.18 6.02 27.48
N SER A 1147 -3.34 7.05 28.31
CA SER A 1147 -3.36 8.46 27.89
C SER A 1147 -1.99 9.16 27.84
N SER A 1148 -0.88 8.43 27.80
CA SER A 1148 0.45 9.03 27.71
C SER A 1148 0.56 10.02 26.56
N GLY A 1149 1.00 11.25 26.83
CA GLY A 1149 1.13 12.33 25.86
C GLY A 1149 -0.13 13.15 25.61
N ARG A 1150 -1.28 12.79 26.21
CA ARG A 1150 -2.51 13.61 26.13
C ARG A 1150 -2.41 14.84 27.04
N SER A 1151 -3.02 15.93 26.59
CA SER A 1151 -2.97 17.24 27.23
C SER A 1151 -4.35 17.88 27.24
N GLU A 1152 -4.72 18.58 28.30
CA GLU A 1152 -6.02 19.22 28.47
C GLU A 1152 -5.88 20.57 29.18
N VAL A 1153 -6.69 21.56 28.76
CA VAL A 1153 -6.76 22.89 29.39
C VAL A 1153 -8.08 22.99 30.16
N LEU A 1154 -7.99 23.39 31.43
CA LEU A 1154 -9.16 23.69 32.26
C LEU A 1154 -9.27 25.19 32.47
N THR A 1155 -10.49 25.73 32.38
CA THR A 1155 -10.75 27.17 32.50
C THR A 1155 -12.01 27.43 33.33
N GLY A 1156 -11.95 28.39 34.25
CA GLY A 1156 -13.11 28.85 35.01
C GLY A 1156 -13.01 30.32 35.43
N SER A 1157 -14.15 30.94 35.72
CA SER A 1157 -14.22 32.35 36.13
C SER A 1157 -14.62 32.53 37.60
N PHE A 1158 -14.13 33.61 38.22
CA PHE A 1158 -14.48 33.99 39.58
C PHE A 1158 -14.36 35.51 39.76
N THR A 1159 -15.02 36.04 40.79
CA THR A 1159 -15.03 37.48 41.10
C THR A 1159 -14.46 37.70 42.49
N LEU A 1160 -13.55 38.67 42.60
CA LEU A 1160 -13.00 39.14 43.88
C LEU A 1160 -13.56 40.52 44.23
N PRO A 1161 -14.13 40.69 45.44
CA PRO A 1161 -14.67 41.98 45.87
C PRO A 1161 -13.58 42.98 46.31
N GLU A 1162 -12.39 42.51 46.64
CA GLU A 1162 -11.26 43.28 47.15
C GLU A 1162 -9.94 42.58 46.81
N GLU A 1163 -8.81 43.27 47.01
CA GLU A 1163 -7.49 42.66 46.85
C GLU A 1163 -7.24 41.58 47.91
N THR A 1164 -6.92 40.36 47.48
CA THR A 1164 -6.64 39.24 48.40
C THR A 1164 -5.69 38.22 47.76
N VAL A 1165 -5.17 37.32 48.59
CA VAL A 1165 -4.38 36.17 48.13
C VAL A 1165 -5.33 35.02 47.82
N VAL A 1166 -5.38 34.61 46.56
CA VAL A 1166 -6.12 33.41 46.15
C VAL A 1166 -5.19 32.21 46.12
N THR A 1167 -5.70 31.02 46.45
CA THR A 1167 -5.03 29.74 46.30
C THR A 1167 -5.71 28.96 45.17
N PHE A 1168 -5.02 28.80 44.06
CA PHE A 1168 -5.33 27.83 43.01
C PHE A 1168 -4.87 26.44 43.45
N ARG A 1169 -5.74 25.45 43.34
CA ARG A 1169 -5.50 24.07 43.79
C ARG A 1169 -5.81 23.09 42.68
N VAL A 1170 -4.90 22.15 42.43
CA VAL A 1170 -5.13 20.92 41.66
C VAL A 1170 -5.11 19.73 42.61
N ALA A 1171 -6.25 19.05 42.74
CA ALA A 1171 -6.40 17.90 43.62
C ALA A 1171 -6.78 16.65 42.82
N ASN A 1172 -6.41 15.47 43.33
CA ASN A 1172 -6.90 14.21 42.80
C ASN A 1172 -8.42 14.08 43.05
N ASP A 1173 -9.16 13.65 42.03
CA ASP A 1173 -10.62 13.45 42.06
C ASP A 1173 -10.98 11.98 41.76
N GLY A 1174 -10.44 11.06 42.57
CA GLY A 1174 -10.70 9.62 42.47
C GLY A 1174 -9.83 8.86 41.47
N GLY A 1175 -8.70 9.44 41.04
CA GLY A 1175 -7.69 8.77 40.21
C GLY A 1175 -6.69 7.96 41.04
N THR A 1176 -5.96 7.05 40.41
CA THR A 1176 -4.89 6.27 41.07
C THR A 1176 -3.55 7.00 41.11
N GLU A 1177 -3.39 8.08 40.35
CA GLU A 1177 -2.14 8.84 40.22
C GLU A 1177 -2.22 10.25 40.81
N ALA A 1178 -1.07 10.83 41.16
CA ALA A 1178 -0.95 12.18 41.74
C ALA A 1178 -1.54 13.29 40.82
N PRO A 1179 -1.89 14.48 41.30
CA PRO A 1179 -2.17 15.61 40.41
C PRO A 1179 -0.91 16.07 39.65
N VAL A 1180 -1.11 16.68 38.47
CA VAL A 1180 -0.08 17.27 37.62
C VAL A 1180 -0.49 18.66 37.14
N LEU A 1181 0.49 19.54 36.90
CA LEU A 1181 0.29 20.87 36.35
C LEU A 1181 1.45 21.22 35.41
N SER A 1182 1.15 21.62 34.18
CA SER A 1182 2.13 22.12 33.21
C SER A 1182 2.28 23.63 33.29
N TRP A 1183 1.17 24.37 33.32
CA TRP A 1183 1.17 25.84 33.43
C TRP A 1183 -0.15 26.34 34.04
N LEU A 1184 -0.15 27.58 34.52
CA LEU A 1184 -1.30 28.28 35.12
C LEU A 1184 -1.32 29.72 34.60
N ALA A 1185 -2.48 30.24 34.26
CA ALA A 1185 -2.67 31.61 33.78
C ALA A 1185 -3.90 32.27 34.41
N VAL A 1186 -3.84 33.58 34.65
CA VAL A 1186 -4.97 34.39 35.11
C VAL A 1186 -5.11 35.60 34.22
N ALA A 1187 -6.30 35.81 33.65
CA ALA A 1187 -6.67 37.00 32.90
C ALA A 1187 -7.77 37.78 33.64
N ALA A 1188 -7.67 39.11 33.64
CA ALA A 1188 -8.68 40.02 34.14
C ALA A 1188 -9.61 40.45 32.99
N GLY A 1189 -10.92 40.43 33.22
CA GLY A 1189 -11.89 40.78 32.18
C GLY A 1189 -13.28 40.26 32.47
#